data_AF-A0A484TG93-F1
#
_entry.id   AF-A0A484TG93-F1
#
_cell.length_a   1.000
_cell.length_b   1.000
_cell.length_c   1.000
_cell.angle_alpha   90.00
_cell.angle_beta   90.00
_cell.angle_gamma   90.00
#
_symmetry.space_group_name_H-M   'P 1'
#
loop_
_entity.id
_entity.type
_entity.pdbx_description
1 polymer ?
#
loop_
_entity_poly.entity_id
_entity_poly.type
_entity_poly.pdbx_seq_one_letter_code
_entity_poly.pdbx_strand_id
1 'polypeptide(L)'
;MTQTTVKQGFCTLCRSRCGTLNEVRDDMLVAVRPDPSHPTGQAMCMKGKAAPELVHSPHRLHSPMRRTRPKTDEDPGWVRISWEEALAEVARQLGHYRDTCGAESVVFAVTTPSGTPLGDSIDWIERFVRSFGSPNICYATEICNWHKDFAHAFTFGCGMPPADYAQADLILLWGHNPTNTWLAQANAVGQGRAQGARLVVVDPRPTALAQQADAWMPVRPGTDAALALALSHLLIESGRYDETFVRDWTNAPLLVREDNGLFLKERDLWPDAAQDRYMAWHQAARRAVPYDTEQAAAEQGSADFSLRGRVVVPGTALACRPAFDHLAAMCASYPPDVAERVTGVPAATLHAVADLLAGSKRIAYHAWTGIGQHTNATQSERAVATLYALCGSFDKVGGNRVRQGALTNPVNALALLPASQRAKALGLQERPIGPPAHGWVTARDTYRAILRGEPYKVRAMMAFGTNLPVSQGDTAMAREALSQLDFHVHCDLFETPASRYADIFLPINTPWEREGLRIGFEINDRAAGWVQLRQRMVTPRGESRSDNEILFDLATRLGMGEQFFGGSLDAGWNHLLAPSGLTVEALRANPGGLACPVEAAEQKYAQRTPTGVRGFGTPTRRVELYSETLLKHGQPAIASHIEPADSPRDAKATRNGRYPYVLTSAKNGFYCHSQHRSLVSLRKRSPEPQVELSPGLARGKGIVDGDWVRLRTRIGEARFVARVTPQLADDVVVAEFGWWQACTELDRGEQPVDGDTGSNFNALISADHCDPVSGSVPHRSFLCDIDLDPATALRQRPWSGFRPFRVSELRQEADGVLGIHVEAVDGGQLPDFRPGQHVTLQFALPDGTPVVRAYSLTGAAHVPGRRGYSIAVRHQRGKAADGTPFEGVGSGHLHRALKVGQVIDLRAPAGGFVIPRVSPQPLVLFAGGIGITPFISLLESLPDDDDGPEIVLFYANLNGATHAFRDRLAEHCARLPRLRVENHYNAPRGQDRLGVDYQSGERIDASVVSDALIAQRARFYLCGPPAMMDNVRAGLVARGVPNFDIFHEVFRSPATLPADTDQRFQVSFARAGRGPLTWTAKQGTLLTFAESQGLQMPSGCRVGQCESCAVPIVSGKVRHLHGREPEDPSVCLTCQAVPIEDVVLDA
;
A
#
# COMPACT_ATOMS: atom_id res chain seq x y z
N MET A 1 22.30 5.49 -33.06
CA MET A 1 20.83 5.27 -33.08
C MET A 1 20.48 4.66 -31.74
N THR A 2 19.63 5.30 -30.95
CA THR A 2 19.21 4.78 -29.63
C THR A 2 18.27 3.60 -29.83
N GLN A 3 18.62 2.43 -29.28
CA GLN A 3 17.81 1.22 -29.47
C GLN A 3 16.80 1.12 -28.33
N THR A 4 15.52 1.35 -28.64
CA THR A 4 14.42 1.10 -27.69
C THR A 4 13.87 -0.30 -27.93
N THR A 5 13.79 -1.09 -26.86
CA THR A 5 13.24 -2.45 -26.88
C THR A 5 12.09 -2.57 -25.88
N VAL A 6 11.09 -3.38 -26.20
CA VAL A 6 9.98 -3.69 -25.28
C VAL A 6 10.14 -5.13 -24.83
N LYS A 7 10.26 -5.35 -23.52
CA LYS A 7 10.45 -6.66 -22.90
C LYS A 7 9.22 -7.08 -22.10
N GLN A 8 8.74 -8.30 -22.33
CA GLN A 8 7.62 -8.88 -21.56
C GLN A 8 8.11 -9.41 -20.21
N GLY A 9 7.27 -9.28 -19.18
CA GLY A 9 7.51 -9.81 -17.84
C GLY A 9 6.29 -9.66 -16.92
N PHE A 10 6.53 -9.59 -15.61
CA PHE A 10 5.51 -9.28 -14.61
C PHE A 10 6.09 -8.46 -13.46
N CYS A 11 5.25 -7.64 -12.82
CA CYS A 11 5.63 -6.79 -11.68
C CYS A 11 5.48 -7.58 -10.38
N THR A 12 6.57 -7.81 -9.66
CA THR A 12 6.59 -8.59 -8.41
C THR A 12 6.60 -7.70 -7.14
N LEU A 13 6.25 -6.42 -7.26
CA LEU A 13 6.16 -5.52 -6.09
C LEU A 13 5.05 -5.92 -5.10
N CYS A 14 4.08 -6.75 -5.51
CA CYS A 14 3.02 -7.27 -4.65
C CYS A 14 2.46 -8.59 -5.17
N ARG A 15 1.56 -9.21 -4.39
CA ARG A 15 0.92 -10.49 -4.69
C ARG A 15 0.16 -10.53 -6.02
N SER A 16 -0.27 -9.38 -6.55
CA SER A 16 -1.04 -9.32 -7.81
C SER A 16 -0.25 -9.77 -9.04
N ARG A 17 1.08 -9.65 -9.02
CA ARG A 17 1.98 -10.09 -10.10
C ARG A 17 1.48 -9.70 -11.50
N CYS A 18 1.16 -8.42 -11.69
CA CYS A 18 0.58 -7.91 -12.93
C CYS A 18 1.53 -8.15 -14.10
N GLY A 19 1.03 -8.70 -15.22
CA GLY A 19 1.81 -8.83 -16.45
C GLY A 19 2.20 -7.47 -17.03
N THR A 20 3.44 -7.35 -17.53
CA THR A 20 4.02 -6.05 -17.91
C THR A 20 4.74 -6.06 -19.26
N LEU A 21 4.64 -4.93 -19.95
CA LEU A 21 5.51 -4.51 -21.05
C LEU A 21 6.49 -3.45 -20.50
N ASN A 22 7.78 -3.70 -20.65
CA ASN A 22 8.85 -2.86 -20.08
C ASN A 22 9.65 -2.23 -21.22
N GLU A 23 9.58 -0.91 -21.36
CA GLU A 23 10.29 -0.15 -22.39
C GLU A 23 11.68 0.19 -21.89
N VAL A 24 12.71 -0.31 -22.59
CA VAL A 24 14.12 -0.16 -22.22
C VAL A 24 14.86 0.52 -23.37
N ARG A 25 15.56 1.62 -23.08
CA ARG A 25 16.37 2.39 -24.02
C ARG A 25 17.80 2.44 -23.51
N ASP A 26 18.75 1.89 -24.26
CA ASP A 26 20.18 1.91 -23.91
C ASP A 26 20.43 1.47 -22.44
N ASP A 27 19.81 0.35 -22.05
CA ASP A 27 19.85 -0.23 -20.68
C ASP A 27 19.22 0.62 -19.56
N MET A 28 18.45 1.64 -19.92
CA MET A 28 17.61 2.42 -19.01
C MET A 28 16.14 1.98 -19.12
N LEU A 29 15.53 1.57 -18.01
CA LEU A 29 14.09 1.37 -17.92
C LEU A 29 13.38 2.73 -18.03
N VAL A 30 12.59 2.92 -19.07
CA VAL A 30 11.91 4.20 -19.39
C VAL A 30 10.45 4.19 -18.95
N ALA A 31 9.75 3.07 -19.16
CA ALA A 31 8.34 2.94 -18.83
C ALA A 31 7.95 1.48 -18.56
N VAL A 32 6.92 1.30 -17.73
CA VAL A 32 6.29 0.00 -17.47
C VAL A 32 4.79 0.14 -17.67
N ARG A 33 4.22 -0.72 -18.52
CA ARG A 33 2.80 -0.70 -18.92
C ARG A 33 2.18 -2.08 -18.71
N PRO A 34 0.86 -2.19 -18.50
CA PRO A 34 0.19 -3.49 -18.47
C PRO A 34 0.40 -4.26 -19.79
N ASP A 35 0.52 -5.59 -19.70
CA ASP A 35 0.47 -6.50 -20.86
C ASP A 35 -0.88 -7.24 -20.86
N PRO A 36 -1.90 -6.78 -21.63
CA PRO A 36 -3.21 -7.41 -21.66
C PRO A 36 -3.20 -8.87 -22.14
N SER A 37 -2.14 -9.31 -22.82
CA SER A 37 -2.00 -10.71 -23.24
C SER A 37 -1.71 -11.64 -22.06
N HIS A 38 -1.08 -11.13 -20.99
CA HIS A 38 -0.77 -11.89 -19.78
C HIS A 38 -2.03 -12.13 -18.93
N PRO A 39 -2.22 -13.31 -18.29
CA PRO A 39 -3.43 -13.63 -17.53
C PRO A 39 -3.77 -12.67 -16.39
N THR A 40 -2.78 -11.94 -15.87
CA THR A 40 -2.93 -10.93 -14.79
C THR A 40 -2.63 -9.50 -15.27
N GLY A 41 -2.49 -9.26 -16.57
CA GLY A 41 -1.97 -8.00 -17.12
C GLY A 41 -3.03 -7.02 -17.64
N GLN A 42 -4.32 -7.20 -17.32
CA GLN A 42 -5.40 -6.29 -17.73
C GLN A 42 -5.27 -4.89 -17.11
N ALA A 43 -4.65 -4.77 -15.93
CA ALA A 43 -4.49 -3.51 -15.23
C ALA A 43 -3.17 -3.47 -14.44
N MET A 44 -2.70 -2.25 -14.13
CA MET A 44 -1.49 -2.01 -13.34
C MET A 44 -1.64 -0.78 -12.45
N CYS A 45 -1.10 -0.86 -11.23
CA CYS A 45 -1.13 0.24 -10.27
C CYS A 45 0.00 1.26 -10.52
N MET A 46 -0.14 2.45 -9.93
CA MET A 46 0.87 3.51 -10.03
C MET A 46 2.25 3.08 -9.51
N LYS A 47 2.31 2.19 -8.50
CA LYS A 47 3.59 1.66 -7.99
C LYS A 47 4.38 0.93 -9.07
N GLY A 48 3.70 0.13 -9.91
CA GLY A 48 4.32 -0.55 -11.04
C GLY A 48 4.75 0.44 -12.13
N LYS A 49 3.93 1.47 -12.41
CA LYS A 49 4.27 2.53 -13.37
C LYS A 49 5.46 3.38 -12.92
N ALA A 50 5.66 3.56 -11.60
CA ALA A 50 6.78 4.28 -10.99
C ALA A 50 8.09 3.46 -10.92
N ALA A 51 8.12 2.24 -11.46
CA ALA A 51 9.32 1.40 -11.47
C ALA A 51 10.57 2.05 -12.08
N PRO A 52 10.51 2.86 -13.17
CA PRO A 52 11.68 3.59 -13.65
C PRO A 52 12.32 4.46 -12.56
N GLU A 53 11.50 5.16 -11.78
CA GLU A 53 11.96 6.00 -10.67
C GLU A 53 12.60 5.17 -9.56
N LEU A 54 12.02 4.00 -9.25
CA LEU A 54 12.59 3.07 -8.26
C LEU A 54 13.94 2.51 -8.72
N VAL A 55 14.03 1.99 -9.95
CA VAL A 55 15.25 1.39 -10.51
C VAL A 55 16.39 2.40 -10.54
N HIS A 56 16.10 3.64 -10.93
CA HIS A 56 17.10 4.67 -11.15
C HIS A 56 17.25 5.65 -9.99
N SER A 57 16.54 5.43 -8.88
CA SER A 57 16.60 6.31 -7.72
C SER A 57 18.06 6.48 -7.26
N PRO A 58 18.56 7.73 -7.14
CA PRO A 58 19.92 7.98 -6.69
C PRO A 58 20.09 7.75 -5.18
N HIS A 59 18.99 7.57 -4.45
CA HIS A 59 18.98 7.24 -3.02
C HIS A 59 19.19 5.74 -2.73
N ARG A 60 19.35 4.90 -3.77
CA ARG A 60 19.56 3.46 -3.61
C ARG A 60 20.98 3.14 -3.14
N LEU A 61 21.09 2.06 -2.36
CA LEU A 61 22.38 1.47 -2.06
C LEU A 61 22.91 0.67 -3.27
N HIS A 62 24.16 0.92 -3.64
CA HIS A 62 24.79 0.31 -4.81
C HIS A 62 26.05 -0.51 -4.52
N SER A 63 26.61 -0.44 -3.30
CA SER A 63 27.78 -1.21 -2.88
C SER A 63 27.62 -1.73 -1.45
N PRO A 64 28.24 -2.86 -1.09
CA PRO A 64 28.28 -3.32 0.29
C PRO A 64 28.91 -2.28 1.23
N MET A 65 28.30 -2.08 2.38
CA MET A 65 28.76 -1.12 3.39
C MET A 65 29.04 -1.81 4.72
N ARG A 66 30.04 -1.31 5.44
CA ARG A 66 30.38 -1.68 6.81
C ARG A 66 30.16 -0.49 7.74
N ARG A 67 29.58 -0.76 8.90
CA ARG A 67 29.37 0.22 9.97
C ARG A 67 30.69 0.52 10.70
N THR A 68 30.94 1.78 11.06
CA THR A 68 32.18 2.17 11.77
C THR A 68 31.95 2.79 13.15
N ARG A 69 30.72 3.24 13.45
CA ARG A 69 30.35 3.79 14.76
C ARG A 69 29.66 2.73 15.64
N PRO A 70 29.33 2.96 16.93
CA PRO A 70 28.58 2.02 17.80
C PRO A 70 27.07 2.04 17.57
N LYS A 71 26.32 0.92 17.75
CA LYS A 71 24.88 0.77 17.34
C LYS A 71 23.90 1.75 17.96
N THR A 72 24.35 2.48 18.98
CA THR A 72 23.63 3.56 19.66
C THR A 72 23.71 4.90 18.94
N ASP A 73 24.62 5.05 17.97
CA ASP A 73 24.78 6.27 17.18
C ASP A 73 23.79 6.31 16.02
N GLU A 74 23.16 7.48 15.79
CA GLU A 74 22.14 7.65 14.75
C GLU A 74 22.70 7.52 13.34
N ASP A 75 23.94 7.98 13.15
CA ASP A 75 24.72 7.82 11.92
C ASP A 75 25.61 6.57 12.02
N PRO A 76 25.38 5.52 11.21
CA PRO A 76 26.21 4.31 11.20
C PRO A 76 27.68 4.57 10.82
N GLY A 77 27.98 5.67 10.13
CA GLY A 77 29.31 5.95 9.59
C GLY A 77 29.71 4.91 8.53
N TRP A 78 28.82 4.66 7.57
CA TRP A 78 29.03 3.63 6.55
C TRP A 78 30.32 3.85 5.74
N VAL A 79 31.12 2.79 5.61
CA VAL A 79 32.25 2.73 4.67
C VAL A 79 32.04 1.62 3.65
N ARG A 80 32.33 1.90 2.38
CA ARG A 80 32.22 0.90 1.30
C ARG A 80 33.26 -0.21 1.52
N ILE A 81 32.83 -1.45 1.33
CA ILE A 81 33.69 -2.65 1.29
C ILE A 81 33.38 -3.47 0.04
N SER A 82 34.27 -4.39 -0.34
CA SER A 82 34.02 -5.30 -1.46
C SER A 82 33.02 -6.40 -1.09
N TRP A 83 32.39 -7.01 -2.10
CA TRP A 83 31.54 -8.19 -1.90
C TRP A 83 32.26 -9.37 -1.27
N GLU A 84 33.54 -9.57 -1.60
CA GLU A 84 34.35 -10.66 -1.05
C GLU A 84 34.55 -10.46 0.45
N GLU A 85 34.96 -9.25 0.88
CA GLU A 85 35.11 -8.91 2.29
C GLU A 85 33.79 -9.01 3.05
N ALA A 86 32.69 -8.54 2.43
CA ALA A 86 31.37 -8.58 3.04
C ALA A 86 30.91 -10.03 3.27
N LEU A 87 30.90 -10.87 2.24
CA LEU A 87 30.39 -12.25 2.34
C LEU A 87 31.33 -13.16 3.14
N ALA A 88 32.64 -12.95 3.10
CA ALA A 88 33.57 -13.68 3.95
C ALA A 88 33.33 -13.38 5.44
N GLU A 89 33.15 -12.11 5.80
CA GLU A 89 32.85 -11.71 7.18
C GLU A 89 31.47 -12.24 7.63
N VAL A 90 30.45 -12.12 6.78
CA VAL A 90 29.10 -12.65 7.08
C VAL A 90 29.14 -14.16 7.29
N ALA A 91 29.77 -14.92 6.39
CA ALA A 91 29.91 -16.37 6.53
C ALA A 91 30.65 -16.75 7.81
N ARG A 92 31.76 -16.07 8.11
CA ARG A 92 32.56 -16.31 9.31
C ARG A 92 31.77 -16.05 10.58
N GLN A 93 31.07 -14.93 10.68
CA GLN A 93 30.29 -14.56 11.86
C GLN A 93 29.07 -15.47 12.06
N LEU A 94 28.28 -15.71 11.00
CA LEU A 94 27.12 -16.59 11.11
C LEU A 94 27.55 -18.04 11.45
N GLY A 95 28.61 -18.54 10.82
CA GLY A 95 29.20 -19.84 11.16
C GLY A 95 29.70 -19.89 12.61
N HIS A 96 30.38 -18.84 13.08
CA HIS A 96 30.84 -18.75 14.46
C HIS A 96 29.69 -18.88 15.47
N TYR A 97 28.59 -18.11 15.31
CA TYR A 97 27.45 -18.21 16.22
C TYR A 97 26.74 -19.56 16.13
N ARG A 98 26.58 -20.12 14.92
CA ARG A 98 26.05 -21.47 14.71
C ARG A 98 26.83 -22.52 15.51
N ASP A 99 28.16 -22.48 15.39
CA ASP A 99 29.03 -23.53 15.89
C ASP A 99 29.34 -23.38 17.40
N THR A 100 29.32 -22.16 17.94
CA THR A 100 29.66 -21.88 19.35
C THR A 100 28.44 -21.66 20.26
N CYS A 101 27.35 -21.11 19.73
CA CYS A 101 26.14 -20.77 20.49
C CYS A 101 24.92 -21.62 20.09
N GLY A 102 25.04 -22.42 19.03
CA GLY A 102 23.93 -23.16 18.41
C GLY A 102 23.25 -22.36 17.29
N ALA A 103 22.76 -23.06 16.26
CA ALA A 103 22.12 -22.45 15.10
C ALA A 103 20.89 -21.60 15.47
N GLU A 104 20.20 -21.95 16.57
CA GLU A 104 19.06 -21.21 17.11
C GLU A 104 19.41 -19.80 17.62
N SER A 105 20.69 -19.53 17.91
CA SER A 105 21.16 -18.19 18.31
C SER A 105 21.18 -17.18 17.16
N VAL A 106 20.96 -17.63 15.92
CA VAL A 106 20.85 -16.79 14.73
C VAL A 106 19.39 -16.76 14.27
N VAL A 107 18.82 -15.55 14.16
CA VAL A 107 17.48 -15.34 13.61
C VAL A 107 17.56 -14.79 12.19
N PHE A 108 16.64 -15.22 11.33
CA PHE A 108 16.53 -14.71 9.97
C PHE A 108 15.25 -13.91 9.85
N ALA A 109 15.37 -12.59 9.68
CA ALA A 109 14.22 -11.70 9.61
C ALA A 109 13.81 -11.49 8.14
N VAL A 110 12.55 -11.74 7.83
CA VAL A 110 12.09 -11.90 6.45
C VAL A 110 10.80 -11.10 6.24
N THR A 111 10.81 -10.20 5.25
CA THR A 111 9.61 -9.41 4.90
C THR A 111 8.57 -10.25 4.13
N THR A 112 7.35 -9.75 4.01
CA THR A 112 6.25 -10.49 3.38
C THR A 112 6.36 -10.52 1.85
N PRO A 113 6.17 -11.68 1.18
CA PRO A 113 6.10 -11.75 -0.28
C PRO A 113 4.81 -11.13 -0.85
N SER A 114 3.86 -10.73 0.00
CA SER A 114 2.58 -10.14 -0.45
C SER A 114 2.69 -8.67 -0.87
N GLY A 115 3.77 -7.99 -0.48
CA GLY A 115 4.01 -6.58 -0.79
C GLY A 115 5.48 -6.25 -1.06
N THR A 116 6.29 -7.24 -1.43
CA THR A 116 7.70 -7.04 -1.76
C THR A 116 8.15 -7.99 -2.88
N PRO A 117 9.25 -7.65 -3.58
CA PRO A 117 9.95 -8.55 -4.50
C PRO A 117 10.44 -9.88 -3.93
N LEU A 118 10.36 -10.08 -2.62
CA LEU A 118 10.90 -11.26 -1.96
C LEU A 118 10.20 -12.55 -2.41
N GLY A 119 9.02 -12.44 -3.02
CA GLY A 119 8.35 -13.57 -3.66
C GLY A 119 9.15 -14.27 -4.76
N ASP A 120 10.25 -13.69 -5.24
CA ASP A 120 11.20 -14.33 -6.19
C ASP A 120 12.25 -15.23 -5.50
N SER A 121 12.42 -15.09 -4.18
CA SER A 121 13.56 -15.66 -3.43
C SER A 121 13.15 -16.40 -2.17
N ILE A 122 11.89 -16.28 -1.76
CA ILE A 122 11.43 -16.74 -0.45
C ILE A 122 11.65 -18.22 -0.19
N ASP A 123 11.41 -19.09 -1.17
CA ASP A 123 11.60 -20.53 -1.01
C ASP A 123 13.10 -20.88 -0.82
N TRP A 124 13.99 -20.12 -1.46
CA TRP A 124 15.44 -20.28 -1.30
C TRP A 124 15.94 -19.73 0.03
N ILE A 125 15.35 -18.64 0.53
CA ILE A 125 15.60 -18.13 1.89
C ILE A 125 15.20 -19.20 2.91
N GLU A 126 13.99 -19.75 2.83
CA GLU A 126 13.57 -20.79 3.78
C GLU A 126 14.43 -22.05 3.71
N ARG A 127 14.83 -22.47 2.50
CA ARG A 127 15.80 -23.55 2.33
C ARG A 127 17.12 -23.23 3.03
N PHE A 128 17.63 -22.01 2.87
CA PHE A 128 18.90 -21.59 3.47
C PHE A 128 18.83 -21.65 4.99
N VAL A 129 17.79 -21.08 5.58
CA VAL A 129 17.62 -21.05 7.04
C VAL A 129 17.50 -22.45 7.63
N ARG A 130 16.71 -23.32 6.97
CA ARG A 130 16.51 -24.69 7.44
C ARG A 130 17.77 -25.55 7.30
N SER A 131 18.51 -25.41 6.20
CA SER A 131 19.81 -26.08 6.02
C SER A 131 20.89 -25.54 6.95
N PHE A 132 20.85 -24.23 7.27
CA PHE A 132 21.71 -23.62 8.29
C PHE A 132 21.43 -24.19 9.68
N GLY A 133 20.21 -24.68 9.91
CA GLY A 133 19.78 -25.34 11.15
C GLY A 133 19.09 -24.42 12.14
N SER A 134 18.80 -23.16 11.77
CA SER A 134 18.05 -22.25 12.64
C SER A 134 16.55 -22.56 12.57
N PRO A 135 15.86 -22.68 13.72
CA PRO A 135 14.41 -22.81 13.77
C PRO A 135 13.70 -21.45 13.79
N ASN A 136 14.43 -20.33 13.60
CA ASN A 136 13.92 -18.99 13.88
C ASN A 136 13.91 -18.13 12.61
N ILE A 137 12.79 -18.17 11.90
CA ILE A 137 12.49 -17.22 10.82
C ILE A 137 11.49 -16.19 11.37
N CYS A 138 11.97 -14.98 11.67
CA CYS A 138 11.14 -13.86 12.10
C CYS A 138 10.43 -13.27 10.88
N TYR A 139 9.21 -13.74 10.61
CA TYR A 139 8.50 -13.45 9.38
C TYR A 139 7.46 -12.35 9.59
N ALA A 140 7.37 -11.37 8.69
CA ALA A 140 6.36 -10.29 8.76
C ALA A 140 4.91 -10.76 8.46
N THR A 141 4.63 -12.06 8.50
CA THR A 141 3.32 -12.63 8.14
C THR A 141 2.38 -12.83 9.32
N GLU A 142 2.87 -12.66 10.54
CA GLU A 142 2.03 -12.54 11.74
C GLU A 142 1.01 -11.41 11.60
N ILE A 143 1.34 -10.36 10.85
CA ILE A 143 0.47 -9.23 10.54
C ILE A 143 -0.10 -9.30 9.11
N CYS A 144 0.02 -10.42 8.41
CA CYS A 144 -0.36 -10.54 7.00
C CYS A 144 -1.43 -11.63 6.77
N ASN A 145 -1.09 -12.90 6.97
CA ASN A 145 -1.91 -14.02 6.51
C ASN A 145 -1.87 -15.28 7.38
N TRP A 146 -1.09 -15.32 8.47
CA TRP A 146 -1.04 -16.51 9.33
C TRP A 146 -2.40 -16.88 9.92
N HIS A 147 -3.14 -15.89 10.41
CA HIS A 147 -4.49 -16.08 10.91
C HIS A 147 -5.38 -16.75 9.85
N LYS A 148 -5.39 -16.23 8.61
CA LYS A 148 -6.19 -16.73 7.50
C LYS A 148 -5.77 -18.13 7.05
N ASP A 149 -4.47 -18.38 6.88
CA ASP A 149 -3.98 -19.64 6.31
C ASP A 149 -4.08 -20.80 7.31
N PHE A 150 -3.75 -20.56 8.59
CA PHE A 150 -3.82 -21.59 9.63
C PHE A 150 -5.25 -21.79 10.15
N ALA A 151 -6.01 -20.72 10.40
CA ALA A 151 -7.38 -20.86 10.90
C ALA A 151 -8.30 -21.55 9.88
N HIS A 152 -8.15 -21.20 8.59
CA HIS A 152 -8.89 -21.86 7.52
C HIS A 152 -8.49 -23.34 7.39
N ALA A 153 -7.21 -23.68 7.62
CA ALA A 153 -6.75 -25.06 7.60
C ALA A 153 -7.37 -25.92 8.72
N PHE A 154 -7.67 -25.35 9.90
CA PHE A 154 -8.43 -26.09 10.93
C PHE A 154 -9.87 -26.40 10.51
N THR A 155 -10.43 -25.68 9.52
CA THR A 155 -11.80 -25.87 9.05
C THR A 155 -11.86 -26.75 7.81
N PHE A 156 -11.10 -26.43 6.76
CA PHE A 156 -11.13 -27.12 5.47
C PHE A 156 -9.93 -28.03 5.20
N GLY A 157 -8.91 -28.03 6.06
CA GLY A 157 -7.67 -28.81 5.85
C GLY A 157 -6.68 -28.17 4.88
N CYS A 158 -6.92 -26.93 4.46
CA CYS A 158 -6.02 -26.14 3.62
C CYS A 158 -6.18 -24.64 3.92
N GLY A 159 -5.18 -23.82 3.55
CA GLY A 159 -5.35 -22.36 3.53
C GLY A 159 -6.46 -21.93 2.55
N MET A 160 -7.00 -20.71 2.71
CA MET A 160 -8.12 -20.24 1.89
C MET A 160 -7.75 -20.21 0.39
N PRO A 161 -8.43 -20.98 -0.48
CA PRO A 161 -8.16 -20.98 -1.91
C PRO A 161 -8.56 -19.67 -2.60
N PRO A 162 -7.98 -19.34 -3.77
CA PRO A 162 -8.39 -18.16 -4.55
C PRO A 162 -9.88 -18.17 -4.91
N ALA A 163 -10.53 -17.03 -4.74
CA ALA A 163 -11.95 -16.82 -5.03
C ALA A 163 -12.19 -16.63 -6.54
N ASP A 164 -13.18 -17.32 -7.10
CA ASP A 164 -13.51 -17.28 -8.53
C ASP A 164 -14.56 -16.19 -8.84
N TYR A 165 -14.22 -14.94 -8.55
CA TYR A 165 -15.18 -13.81 -8.58
C TYR A 165 -15.91 -13.63 -9.91
N ALA A 166 -15.24 -13.90 -11.04
CA ALA A 166 -15.80 -13.67 -12.36
C ALA A 166 -16.98 -14.60 -12.69
N GLN A 167 -17.15 -15.70 -11.94
CA GLN A 167 -18.19 -16.71 -12.14
C GLN A 167 -19.19 -16.81 -10.98
N ALA A 168 -19.10 -15.90 -10.00
CA ALA A 168 -19.91 -15.95 -8.78
C ALA A 168 -21.32 -15.41 -8.99
N ASP A 169 -22.29 -15.92 -8.23
CA ASP A 169 -23.61 -15.30 -8.06
C ASP A 169 -23.54 -14.19 -6.99
N LEU A 170 -22.70 -14.41 -5.98
CA LEU A 170 -22.45 -13.51 -4.86
C LEU A 170 -20.97 -13.42 -4.56
N ILE A 171 -20.48 -12.19 -4.50
CA ILE A 171 -19.11 -11.84 -4.12
C ILE A 171 -19.15 -11.29 -2.69
N LEU A 172 -18.40 -11.90 -1.78
CA LEU A 172 -18.28 -11.47 -0.39
C LEU A 172 -16.83 -11.02 -0.09
N LEU A 173 -16.64 -9.71 0.07
CA LEU A 173 -15.35 -9.12 0.43
C LEU A 173 -15.35 -8.76 1.92
N TRP A 174 -14.54 -9.45 2.71
CA TRP A 174 -14.55 -9.30 4.17
C TRP A 174 -13.18 -8.82 4.67
N GLY A 175 -13.09 -7.56 5.11
CA GLY A 175 -11.81 -6.96 5.50
C GLY A 175 -10.77 -6.97 4.37
N HIS A 176 -11.24 -6.95 3.11
CA HIS A 176 -10.42 -7.05 1.90
C HIS A 176 -10.85 -6.00 0.87
N ASN A 177 -9.92 -5.14 0.47
CA ASN A 177 -10.15 -4.10 -0.52
C ASN A 177 -9.24 -4.28 -1.77
N PRO A 178 -9.65 -5.09 -2.76
CA PRO A 178 -8.81 -5.44 -3.89
C PRO A 178 -8.48 -4.26 -4.82
N THR A 179 -9.24 -3.16 -4.82
CA THR A 179 -8.94 -1.99 -5.68
C THR A 179 -7.62 -1.32 -5.29
N ASN A 180 -7.22 -1.41 -4.02
CA ASN A 180 -5.95 -0.86 -3.53
C ASN A 180 -4.86 -1.93 -3.34
N THR A 181 -5.23 -3.20 -3.17
CA THR A 181 -4.31 -4.26 -2.73
C THR A 181 -4.09 -5.37 -3.75
N TRP A 182 -5.02 -5.58 -4.70
CA TRP A 182 -4.95 -6.69 -5.66
C TRP A 182 -5.78 -6.42 -6.93
N LEU A 183 -5.23 -5.61 -7.85
CA LEU A 183 -5.95 -5.14 -9.04
C LEU A 183 -6.46 -6.27 -9.95
N ALA A 184 -5.72 -7.38 -10.07
CA ALA A 184 -6.19 -8.51 -10.87
C ALA A 184 -7.50 -9.12 -10.29
N GLN A 185 -7.65 -9.15 -8.97
CA GLN A 185 -8.92 -9.52 -8.33
C GLN A 185 -9.98 -8.44 -8.49
N ALA A 186 -9.62 -7.15 -8.39
CA ALA A 186 -10.58 -6.06 -8.62
C ALA A 186 -11.20 -6.14 -10.03
N ASN A 187 -10.38 -6.45 -11.04
CA ASN A 187 -10.86 -6.71 -12.40
C ASN A 187 -11.80 -7.93 -12.46
N ALA A 188 -11.47 -9.03 -11.79
CA ALA A 188 -12.35 -10.22 -11.72
C ALA A 188 -13.68 -9.93 -11.00
N VAL A 189 -13.68 -9.10 -9.95
CA VAL A 189 -14.89 -8.61 -9.30
C VAL A 189 -15.72 -7.79 -10.28
N GLY A 190 -15.11 -6.86 -11.02
CA GLY A 190 -15.81 -6.09 -12.06
C GLY A 190 -16.45 -6.97 -13.14
N GLN A 191 -15.75 -8.03 -13.57
CA GLN A 191 -16.30 -9.02 -14.51
C GLN A 191 -17.50 -9.77 -13.94
N GLY A 192 -17.42 -10.25 -12.69
CA GLY A 192 -18.55 -10.91 -12.03
C GLY A 192 -19.76 -9.99 -11.88
N ARG A 193 -19.54 -8.72 -11.49
CA ARG A 193 -20.60 -7.70 -11.41
C ARG A 193 -21.27 -7.47 -12.75
N ALA A 194 -20.51 -7.36 -13.83
CA ALA A 194 -21.05 -7.20 -15.18
C ALA A 194 -21.88 -8.41 -15.64
N GLN A 195 -21.65 -9.59 -15.07
CA GLN A 195 -22.43 -10.81 -15.31
C GLN A 195 -23.61 -10.99 -14.34
N GLY A 196 -23.86 -10.02 -13.46
CA GLY A 196 -25.00 -10.02 -12.54
C GLY A 196 -24.69 -10.45 -11.11
N ALA A 197 -23.43 -10.69 -10.74
CA ALA A 197 -23.06 -11.04 -9.38
C ALA A 197 -23.46 -9.93 -8.39
N ARG A 198 -24.11 -10.31 -7.29
CA ARG A 198 -24.34 -9.40 -6.15
C ARG A 198 -23.04 -9.23 -5.36
N LEU A 199 -22.88 -8.12 -4.64
CA LEU A 199 -21.69 -7.76 -3.88
C LEU A 199 -22.05 -7.40 -2.44
N VAL A 200 -21.41 -8.09 -1.49
CA VAL A 200 -21.43 -7.74 -0.07
C VAL A 200 -20.03 -7.33 0.35
N VAL A 201 -19.92 -6.20 1.06
CA VAL A 201 -18.66 -5.70 1.60
C VAL A 201 -18.76 -5.56 3.11
N VAL A 202 -17.80 -6.16 3.82
CA VAL A 202 -17.66 -6.04 5.27
C VAL A 202 -16.37 -5.29 5.55
N ASP A 203 -16.47 -4.01 5.87
CA ASP A 203 -15.34 -3.12 6.10
C ASP A 203 -15.84 -1.94 6.95
N PRO A 204 -15.14 -1.53 8.02
CA PRO A 204 -15.51 -0.31 8.76
C PRO A 204 -15.55 0.94 7.86
N ARG A 205 -14.81 0.95 6.75
CA ARG A 205 -14.67 2.10 5.86
C ARG A 205 -15.67 2.05 4.71
N PRO A 206 -16.21 3.22 4.30
CA PRO A 206 -16.99 3.37 3.07
C PRO A 206 -16.05 3.36 1.85
N THR A 207 -15.39 2.23 1.58
CA THR A 207 -14.53 2.07 0.40
C THR A 207 -15.33 2.19 -0.90
N ALA A 208 -14.67 2.41 -2.04
CA ALA A 208 -15.36 2.49 -3.33
C ALA A 208 -16.21 1.25 -3.64
N LEU A 209 -15.73 0.05 -3.29
CA LEU A 209 -16.53 -1.18 -3.44
C LEU A 209 -17.66 -1.27 -2.42
N ALA A 210 -17.48 -0.78 -1.19
CA ALA A 210 -18.54 -0.72 -0.19
C ALA A 210 -19.70 0.18 -0.62
N GLN A 211 -19.39 1.35 -1.19
CA GLN A 211 -20.40 2.29 -1.69
C GLN A 211 -21.19 1.75 -2.90
N GLN A 212 -20.60 0.83 -3.65
CA GLN A 212 -21.22 0.17 -4.81
C GLN A 212 -21.81 -1.21 -4.48
N ALA A 213 -21.71 -1.64 -3.22
CA ALA A 213 -22.17 -2.94 -2.77
C ALA A 213 -23.70 -2.98 -2.68
N ASP A 214 -24.25 -4.16 -2.87
CA ASP A 214 -25.66 -4.43 -2.61
C ASP A 214 -25.98 -4.41 -1.12
N ALA A 215 -25.00 -4.76 -0.29
CA ALA A 215 -25.03 -4.51 1.15
C ALA A 215 -23.62 -4.22 1.67
N TRP A 216 -23.50 -3.19 2.49
CA TRP A 216 -22.29 -2.83 3.21
C TRP A 216 -22.50 -2.98 4.71
N MET A 217 -21.60 -3.70 5.38
CA MET A 217 -21.61 -3.90 6.82
C MET A 217 -20.40 -3.15 7.45
N PRO A 218 -20.61 -1.96 8.06
CA PRO A 218 -19.58 -1.18 8.73
C PRO A 218 -19.21 -1.79 10.09
N VAL A 219 -18.57 -2.96 10.06
CA VAL A 219 -18.25 -3.74 11.26
C VAL A 219 -17.24 -3.00 12.15
N ARG A 220 -17.47 -3.00 13.46
CA ARG A 220 -16.48 -2.56 14.45
C ARG A 220 -15.25 -3.48 14.38
N PRO A 221 -14.03 -2.97 14.19
CA PRO A 221 -12.82 -3.79 14.09
C PRO A 221 -12.68 -4.77 15.27
N GLY A 222 -12.46 -6.05 14.97
CA GLY A 222 -12.27 -7.11 15.98
C GLY A 222 -13.57 -7.79 16.44
N THR A 223 -14.71 -7.50 15.82
CA THR A 223 -16.02 -8.10 16.17
C THR A 223 -16.59 -9.01 15.06
N ASP A 224 -15.78 -9.33 14.06
CA ASP A 224 -16.16 -10.11 12.89
C ASP A 224 -16.69 -11.51 13.21
N ALA A 225 -16.19 -12.16 14.26
CA ALA A 225 -16.70 -13.45 14.73
C ALA A 225 -18.18 -13.36 15.12
N ALA A 226 -18.58 -12.33 15.89
CA ALA A 226 -19.98 -12.12 16.29
C ALA A 226 -20.87 -11.88 15.07
N LEU A 227 -20.37 -11.13 14.09
CA LEU A 227 -21.06 -10.88 12.82
C LEU A 227 -21.30 -12.18 12.03
N ALA A 228 -20.28 -13.01 11.87
CA ALA A 228 -20.39 -14.29 11.17
C ALA A 228 -21.30 -15.30 11.89
N LEU A 229 -21.26 -15.32 13.22
CA LEU A 229 -22.16 -16.14 14.04
C LEU A 229 -23.62 -15.71 13.91
N ALA A 230 -23.89 -14.41 13.83
CA ALA A 230 -25.24 -13.88 13.62
C ALA A 230 -25.79 -14.24 12.23
N LEU A 231 -24.97 -14.14 11.18
CA LEU A 231 -25.38 -14.59 9.84
C LEU A 231 -25.65 -16.09 9.82
N SER A 232 -24.80 -16.88 10.48
CA SER A 232 -24.96 -18.33 10.61
C SER A 232 -26.23 -18.68 11.39
N HIS A 233 -26.54 -17.94 12.47
CA HIS A 233 -27.78 -18.07 13.23
C HIS A 233 -29.01 -17.89 12.35
N LEU A 234 -29.05 -16.82 11.54
CA LEU A 234 -30.17 -16.55 10.62
C LEU A 234 -30.35 -17.64 9.57
N LEU A 235 -29.25 -18.17 9.00
CA LEU A 235 -29.33 -19.28 8.03
C LEU A 235 -29.82 -20.57 8.68
N ILE A 236 -29.32 -20.88 9.89
CA ILE A 236 -29.66 -22.10 10.62
C ILE A 236 -31.11 -22.06 11.12
N GLU A 237 -31.56 -20.94 11.71
CA GLU A 237 -32.92 -20.80 12.24
C GLU A 237 -33.98 -20.85 11.13
N SER A 238 -33.68 -20.24 9.98
CA SER A 238 -34.58 -20.28 8.82
C SER A 238 -34.49 -21.58 8.00
N GLY A 239 -33.54 -22.47 8.31
CA GLY A 239 -33.29 -23.70 7.54
C GLY A 239 -32.77 -23.44 6.11
N ARG A 240 -32.18 -22.26 5.85
CA ARG A 240 -31.73 -21.83 4.52
C ARG A 240 -30.22 -21.97 4.30
N TYR A 241 -29.62 -23.02 4.85
CA TYR A 241 -28.23 -23.42 4.59
C TYR A 241 -28.20 -24.65 3.66
N ASP A 242 -27.05 -24.99 3.08
CA ASP A 242 -26.88 -26.21 2.27
C ASP A 242 -26.82 -27.44 3.21
N GLU A 243 -27.99 -27.92 3.62
CA GLU A 243 -28.10 -29.02 4.57
C GLU A 243 -27.45 -30.30 4.07
N THR A 244 -27.54 -30.60 2.78
CA THR A 244 -26.91 -31.78 2.18
C THR A 244 -25.39 -31.69 2.29
N PHE A 245 -24.79 -30.55 1.92
CA PHE A 245 -23.34 -30.37 2.10
C PHE A 245 -22.95 -30.43 3.57
N VAL A 246 -23.68 -29.75 4.46
CA VAL A 246 -23.41 -29.77 5.90
C VAL A 246 -23.43 -31.18 6.45
N ARG A 247 -24.44 -31.96 6.11
CA ARG A 247 -24.62 -33.34 6.57
C ARG A 247 -23.57 -34.29 6.02
N ASP A 248 -23.20 -34.16 4.74
CA ASP A 248 -22.38 -35.16 4.06
C ASP A 248 -20.87 -34.88 4.08
N TRP A 249 -20.50 -33.60 4.08
CA TRP A 249 -19.12 -33.15 3.85
C TRP A 249 -18.53 -32.36 5.01
N THR A 250 -19.29 -32.15 6.08
CA THR A 250 -18.77 -31.63 7.35
C THR A 250 -18.84 -32.71 8.44
N ASN A 251 -18.26 -32.44 9.60
CA ASN A 251 -18.38 -33.31 10.76
C ASN A 251 -19.67 -33.09 11.58
N ALA A 252 -20.63 -32.34 11.05
CA ALA A 252 -21.95 -32.07 11.62
C ALA A 252 -22.66 -33.27 12.30
N PRO A 253 -22.75 -34.47 11.69
CA PRO A 253 -23.48 -35.60 12.29
C PRO A 253 -22.67 -36.37 13.34
N LEU A 254 -21.36 -36.11 13.49
CA LEU A 254 -20.54 -36.84 14.45
C LEU A 254 -20.94 -36.46 15.88
N LEU A 255 -21.10 -37.48 16.73
CA LEU A 255 -21.49 -37.33 18.12
C LEU A 255 -20.30 -36.84 18.96
N VAL A 256 -20.48 -35.74 19.68
CA VAL A 256 -19.58 -35.19 20.69
C VAL A 256 -20.11 -35.59 22.06
N ARG A 257 -19.24 -36.13 22.92
CA ARG A 257 -19.58 -36.52 24.28
C ARG A 257 -19.65 -35.30 25.19
N GLU A 258 -20.68 -35.20 26.02
CA GLU A 258 -20.86 -34.07 26.94
C GLU A 258 -19.90 -34.10 28.13
N ASP A 259 -19.32 -35.26 28.47
CA ASP A 259 -18.44 -35.43 29.63
C ASP A 259 -17.03 -34.87 29.40
N ASN A 260 -16.51 -34.94 28.18
CA ASN A 260 -15.14 -34.53 27.86
C ASN A 260 -15.01 -33.69 26.58
N GLY A 261 -16.07 -33.51 25.79
CA GLY A 261 -16.05 -32.76 24.54
C GLY A 261 -15.33 -33.46 23.38
N LEU A 262 -14.91 -34.71 23.52
CA LEU A 262 -14.33 -35.50 22.43
C LEU A 262 -15.45 -36.16 21.61
N PHE A 263 -15.17 -36.48 20.35
CA PHE A 263 -16.04 -37.29 19.53
C PHE A 263 -16.19 -38.68 20.14
N LEU A 264 -17.41 -39.18 20.18
CA LEU A 264 -17.71 -40.56 20.54
C LEU A 264 -17.09 -41.48 19.48
N LYS A 265 -16.30 -42.43 19.96
CA LYS A 265 -15.63 -43.44 19.15
C LYS A 265 -16.28 -44.80 19.29
N GLU A 266 -16.05 -45.66 18.30
CA GLU A 266 -16.54 -47.04 18.30
C GLU A 266 -16.07 -47.82 19.53
N ARG A 267 -14.80 -47.63 19.93
CA ARG A 267 -14.24 -48.29 21.13
C ARG A 267 -14.72 -47.72 22.46
N ASP A 268 -15.36 -46.56 22.47
CA ASP A 268 -16.03 -46.04 23.68
C ASP A 268 -17.29 -46.86 24.02
N LEU A 269 -17.94 -47.46 23.01
CA LEU A 269 -19.13 -48.29 23.19
C LEU A 269 -18.80 -49.78 23.19
N TRP A 270 -17.83 -50.17 22.35
CA TRP A 270 -17.43 -51.55 22.14
C TRP A 270 -15.91 -51.66 22.21
N PRO A 271 -15.32 -51.86 23.41
CA PRO A 271 -13.86 -51.84 23.60
C PRO A 271 -13.07 -52.78 22.69
N ASP A 272 -13.65 -53.93 22.33
CA ASP A 272 -13.03 -54.94 21.46
C ASP A 272 -13.27 -54.70 19.95
N ALA A 273 -13.79 -53.53 19.56
CA ALA A 273 -14.03 -53.21 18.16
C ALA A 273 -12.73 -53.22 17.34
N ALA A 274 -12.79 -53.91 16.19
CA ALA A 274 -11.65 -54.05 15.28
C ALA A 274 -11.17 -52.71 14.71
N GLN A 275 -12.07 -51.74 14.57
CA GLN A 275 -11.80 -50.37 14.15
C GLN A 275 -12.14 -49.39 15.28
N ASP A 276 -11.71 -48.14 15.13
CA ASP A 276 -12.01 -47.06 16.08
C ASP A 276 -12.65 -45.86 15.37
N ARG A 277 -13.76 -46.15 14.69
CA ARG A 277 -14.48 -45.17 13.86
C ARG A 277 -15.18 -44.12 14.72
N TYR A 278 -15.51 -42.99 14.09
CA TYR A 278 -16.39 -42.01 14.72
C TYR A 278 -17.81 -42.54 14.77
N MET A 279 -18.65 -42.00 15.64
CA MET A 279 -20.04 -42.43 15.80
C MET A 279 -21.02 -41.33 15.37
N ALA A 280 -22.11 -41.71 14.71
CA ALA A 280 -23.24 -40.84 14.38
C ALA A 280 -24.55 -41.40 14.97
N TRP A 281 -25.54 -40.55 15.21
CA TRP A 281 -26.86 -41.01 15.67
C TRP A 281 -27.79 -41.27 14.51
N HIS A 282 -28.22 -42.51 14.32
CA HIS A 282 -29.21 -42.87 13.32
C HIS A 282 -30.62 -42.66 13.88
N GLN A 283 -31.37 -41.70 13.35
CA GLN A 283 -32.66 -41.27 13.88
C GLN A 283 -33.73 -42.37 13.76
N ALA A 284 -33.90 -42.97 12.58
CA ALA A 284 -34.91 -44.02 12.38
C ALA A 284 -34.63 -45.28 13.23
N ALA A 285 -33.38 -45.72 13.29
CA ALA A 285 -32.96 -46.88 14.09
C ALA A 285 -32.78 -46.58 15.59
N ARG A 286 -32.82 -45.31 16.00
CA ARG A 286 -32.64 -44.82 17.38
C ARG A 286 -31.40 -45.41 18.09
N ARG A 287 -30.27 -45.45 17.39
CA ARG A 287 -29.00 -45.99 17.91
C ARG A 287 -27.79 -45.24 17.35
N ALA A 288 -26.68 -45.28 18.08
CA ALA A 288 -25.40 -44.87 17.55
C ALA A 288 -24.89 -45.90 16.54
N VAL A 289 -24.35 -45.43 15.41
CA VAL A 289 -23.79 -46.27 14.33
C VAL A 289 -22.39 -45.80 13.97
N PRO A 290 -21.46 -46.70 13.60
CA PRO A 290 -20.14 -46.30 13.12
C PRO A 290 -20.24 -45.44 11.85
N TYR A 291 -19.41 -44.41 11.78
CA TYR A 291 -19.24 -43.49 10.66
C TYR A 291 -17.81 -43.62 10.13
N ASP A 292 -17.67 -44.10 8.91
CA ASP A 292 -16.40 -44.22 8.21
C ASP A 292 -16.13 -42.94 7.40
N THR A 293 -15.08 -42.21 7.80
CA THR A 293 -14.67 -40.97 7.14
C THR A 293 -14.00 -41.18 5.78
N GLU A 294 -13.59 -42.41 5.44
CA GLU A 294 -13.03 -42.76 4.13
C GLU A 294 -14.11 -42.95 3.06
N GLN A 295 -15.35 -43.26 3.45
CA GLN A 295 -16.50 -43.42 2.55
C GLN A 295 -17.28 -42.11 2.41
N ALA A 296 -18.10 -41.99 1.36
CA ALA A 296 -19.06 -40.90 1.27
C ALA A 296 -20.15 -41.07 2.35
N ALA A 297 -20.58 -39.98 2.98
CA ALA A 297 -21.62 -40.05 4.02
C ALA A 297 -22.98 -40.52 3.46
N ALA A 298 -23.33 -40.07 2.24
CA ALA A 298 -24.55 -40.47 1.55
C ALA A 298 -24.67 -42.00 1.37
N GLU A 299 -23.55 -42.69 1.14
CA GLU A 299 -23.50 -44.15 0.98
C GLU A 299 -23.66 -44.90 2.31
N GLN A 300 -23.51 -44.19 3.42
CA GLN A 300 -23.69 -44.70 4.78
C GLN A 300 -25.09 -44.38 5.33
N GLY A 301 -26.00 -43.86 4.50
CA GLY A 301 -27.35 -43.48 4.92
C GLY A 301 -27.41 -42.17 5.71
N SER A 302 -26.57 -41.19 5.37
CA SER A 302 -26.49 -39.91 6.10
C SER A 302 -27.79 -39.13 6.20
N ALA A 303 -28.75 -39.38 5.30
CA ALA A 303 -30.11 -38.83 5.36
C ALA A 303 -30.80 -39.11 6.71
N ASP A 304 -30.48 -40.23 7.37
CA ASP A 304 -31.03 -40.61 8.67
C ASP A 304 -30.15 -40.18 9.86
N PHE A 305 -29.00 -39.54 9.65
CA PHE A 305 -28.15 -39.09 10.76
C PHE A 305 -28.74 -37.85 11.43
N SER A 306 -28.77 -37.78 12.76
CA SER A 306 -29.26 -36.57 13.42
C SER A 306 -28.21 -35.46 13.40
N LEU A 307 -28.63 -34.24 13.07
CA LEU A 307 -27.81 -33.03 13.22
C LEU A 307 -28.11 -32.28 14.53
N ARG A 308 -29.19 -32.66 15.23
CA ARG A 308 -29.72 -31.94 16.39
C ARG A 308 -30.07 -32.88 17.53
N GLY A 309 -30.10 -32.31 18.74
CA GLY A 309 -30.67 -32.97 19.91
C GLY A 309 -29.64 -33.73 20.72
N ARG A 310 -29.98 -33.87 22.00
CA ARG A 310 -29.23 -34.64 22.99
C ARG A 310 -29.67 -36.08 22.99
N VAL A 311 -28.71 -37.00 22.92
CA VAL A 311 -28.94 -38.44 22.97
C VAL A 311 -28.17 -39.03 24.15
N VAL A 312 -28.78 -39.99 24.84
CA VAL A 312 -28.08 -40.86 25.79
C VAL A 312 -27.95 -42.21 25.10
N VAL A 313 -26.72 -42.66 24.86
CA VAL A 313 -26.49 -43.86 24.03
C VAL A 313 -27.01 -45.09 24.77
N PRO A 314 -27.98 -45.84 24.20
CA PRO A 314 -28.60 -46.99 24.87
C PRO A 314 -27.57 -48.01 25.33
N GLY A 315 -27.73 -48.52 26.56
CA GLY A 315 -26.78 -49.46 27.17
C GLY A 315 -25.52 -48.83 27.76
N THR A 316 -25.37 -47.50 27.67
CA THR A 316 -24.31 -46.74 28.34
C THR A 316 -24.90 -45.55 29.12
N ALA A 317 -24.08 -44.88 29.94
CA ALA A 317 -24.43 -43.61 30.58
C ALA A 317 -23.92 -42.39 29.78
N LEU A 318 -23.41 -42.59 28.57
CA LEU A 318 -22.79 -41.53 27.78
C LEU A 318 -23.86 -40.65 27.13
N ALA A 319 -23.84 -39.37 27.48
CA ALA A 319 -24.63 -38.35 26.82
C ALA A 319 -23.83 -37.69 25.71
N CYS A 320 -24.44 -37.55 24.54
CA CYS A 320 -23.81 -36.99 23.36
C CYS A 320 -24.75 -36.02 22.63
N ARG A 321 -24.16 -35.14 21.83
CA ARG A 321 -24.85 -34.29 20.85
C ARG A 321 -24.09 -34.26 19.53
N PRO A 322 -24.76 -34.14 18.38
CA PRO A 322 -24.07 -33.92 17.12
C PRO A 322 -23.28 -32.61 17.14
N ALA A 323 -22.13 -32.57 16.46
CA ALA A 323 -21.29 -31.37 16.34
C ALA A 323 -22.06 -30.13 15.83
N PHE A 324 -23.02 -30.32 14.92
CA PHE A 324 -23.85 -29.23 14.40
C PHE A 324 -24.73 -28.59 15.47
N ASP A 325 -25.21 -29.36 16.45
CA ASP A 325 -26.03 -28.82 17.54
C ASP A 325 -25.22 -27.89 18.45
N HIS A 326 -23.93 -28.19 18.65
CA HIS A 326 -23.00 -27.28 19.35
C HIS A 326 -22.78 -25.97 18.59
N LEU A 327 -22.58 -26.03 17.26
CA LEU A 327 -22.46 -24.84 16.42
C LEU A 327 -23.71 -23.98 16.52
N ALA A 328 -24.88 -24.59 16.37
CA ALA A 328 -26.13 -23.85 16.35
C ALA A 328 -26.48 -23.24 17.72
N ALA A 329 -26.13 -23.91 18.82
CA ALA A 329 -26.24 -23.33 20.16
C ALA A 329 -25.34 -22.08 20.32
N MET A 330 -24.12 -22.13 19.78
CA MET A 330 -23.23 -20.96 19.76
C MET A 330 -23.81 -19.83 18.91
N CYS A 331 -24.29 -20.12 17.71
CA CYS A 331 -24.90 -19.13 16.82
C CYS A 331 -26.14 -18.47 17.47
N ALA A 332 -26.98 -19.25 18.15
CA ALA A 332 -28.16 -18.74 18.87
C ALA A 332 -27.83 -17.77 20.02
N SER A 333 -26.56 -17.67 20.44
CA SER A 333 -26.10 -16.66 21.41
C SER A 333 -25.87 -15.28 20.77
N TYR A 334 -25.94 -15.18 19.44
CA TYR A 334 -25.77 -13.95 18.66
C TYR A 334 -26.99 -13.67 17.76
N PRO A 335 -28.20 -13.51 18.34
CA PRO A 335 -29.33 -13.00 17.58
C PRO A 335 -29.05 -11.58 17.05
N PRO A 336 -29.78 -11.10 16.02
CA PRO A 336 -29.47 -9.84 15.35
C PRO A 336 -29.33 -8.62 16.27
N ASP A 337 -30.11 -8.50 17.33
CA ASP A 337 -30.04 -7.40 18.30
C ASP A 337 -28.75 -7.42 19.15
N VAL A 338 -28.28 -8.63 19.50
CA VAL A 338 -27.01 -8.83 20.19
C VAL A 338 -25.85 -8.49 19.25
N ALA A 339 -25.92 -8.98 18.02
CA ALA A 339 -24.91 -8.72 17.00
C ALA A 339 -24.80 -7.22 16.67
N GLU A 340 -25.91 -6.50 16.54
CA GLU A 340 -25.93 -5.05 16.34
C GLU A 340 -25.22 -4.32 17.50
N ARG A 341 -25.52 -4.68 18.74
CA ARG A 341 -24.86 -4.10 19.92
C ARG A 341 -23.36 -4.38 19.98
N VAL A 342 -22.91 -5.56 19.52
CA VAL A 342 -21.50 -5.97 19.53
C VAL A 342 -20.73 -5.34 18.38
N THR A 343 -21.30 -5.35 17.18
CA THR A 343 -20.60 -5.06 15.93
C THR A 343 -20.86 -3.65 15.38
N GLY A 344 -21.94 -3.00 15.82
CA GLY A 344 -22.43 -1.75 15.23
C GLY A 344 -23.17 -1.93 13.89
N VAL A 345 -23.28 -3.15 13.37
CA VAL A 345 -23.99 -3.43 12.12
C VAL A 345 -25.50 -3.55 12.38
N PRO A 346 -26.35 -2.74 11.73
CA PRO A 346 -27.80 -2.79 11.96
C PRO A 346 -28.41 -4.17 11.68
N ALA A 347 -29.35 -4.61 12.52
CA ALA A 347 -30.04 -5.89 12.35
C ALA A 347 -30.72 -6.04 10.98
N ALA A 348 -31.27 -4.94 10.43
CA ALA A 348 -31.87 -4.94 9.09
C ALA A 348 -30.85 -5.30 7.99
N THR A 349 -29.61 -4.83 8.12
CA THR A 349 -28.52 -5.17 7.19
C THR A 349 -28.13 -6.64 7.33
N LEU A 350 -28.12 -7.19 8.55
CA LEU A 350 -27.87 -8.62 8.78
C LEU A 350 -28.90 -9.50 8.06
N HIS A 351 -30.19 -9.17 8.17
CA HIS A 351 -31.24 -9.89 7.45
C HIS A 351 -31.06 -9.82 5.93
N ALA A 352 -30.79 -8.62 5.40
CA ALA A 352 -30.57 -8.45 3.96
C ALA A 352 -29.39 -9.28 3.44
N VAL A 353 -28.28 -9.34 4.20
CA VAL A 353 -27.12 -10.16 3.84
C VAL A 353 -27.41 -11.66 3.99
N ALA A 354 -28.12 -12.07 5.03
CA ALA A 354 -28.54 -13.47 5.19
C ALA A 354 -29.44 -13.92 4.03
N ASP A 355 -30.32 -13.06 3.53
CA ASP A 355 -31.14 -13.32 2.35
C ASP A 355 -30.30 -13.47 1.07
N LEU A 356 -29.29 -12.62 0.87
CA LEU A 356 -28.35 -12.73 -0.25
C LEU A 356 -27.55 -14.05 -0.21
N LEU A 357 -27.07 -14.44 0.97
CA LEU A 357 -26.35 -15.70 1.18
C LEU A 357 -27.26 -16.89 0.88
N ALA A 358 -28.46 -16.93 1.48
CA ALA A 358 -29.44 -18.00 1.28
C ALA A 358 -29.90 -18.13 -0.19
N GLY A 359 -29.98 -17.02 -0.92
CA GLY A 359 -30.42 -16.99 -2.32
C GLY A 359 -29.35 -17.38 -3.35
N SER A 360 -28.09 -17.54 -2.94
CA SER A 360 -26.95 -17.71 -3.83
C SER A 360 -26.39 -19.13 -3.81
N LYS A 361 -26.03 -19.69 -4.96
CA LYS A 361 -25.47 -21.06 -5.08
C LYS A 361 -23.95 -21.06 -5.28
N ARG A 362 -23.43 -20.02 -5.92
CA ARG A 362 -22.00 -19.83 -6.20
C ARG A 362 -21.50 -18.60 -5.46
N ILE A 363 -20.97 -18.82 -4.25
CA ILE A 363 -20.48 -17.74 -3.40
C ILE A 363 -18.94 -17.75 -3.42
N ALA A 364 -18.36 -16.68 -3.94
CA ALA A 364 -16.93 -16.42 -3.90
C ALA A 364 -16.62 -15.44 -2.77
N TYR A 365 -15.81 -15.85 -1.79
CA TYR A 365 -15.47 -14.97 -0.67
C TYR A 365 -13.96 -14.83 -0.49
N HIS A 366 -13.56 -13.71 0.10
CA HIS A 366 -12.19 -13.54 0.54
C HIS A 366 -12.10 -12.68 1.80
N ALA A 367 -11.37 -13.21 2.77
CA ALA A 367 -10.95 -12.51 3.97
C ALA A 367 -9.43 -12.26 3.97
N TRP A 368 -8.99 -11.14 4.54
CA TRP A 368 -7.56 -10.81 4.64
C TRP A 368 -7.21 -10.07 5.95
N THR A 369 -6.23 -9.17 5.90
CA THR A 369 -5.70 -8.43 7.06
C THR A 369 -6.75 -7.63 7.83
N GLY A 370 -7.87 -7.24 7.21
CA GLY A 370 -8.93 -6.48 7.87
C GLY A 370 -9.56 -7.22 9.05
N ILE A 371 -9.62 -8.55 9.01
CA ILE A 371 -10.12 -9.40 10.11
C ILE A 371 -9.01 -10.15 10.85
N GLY A 372 -7.78 -9.96 10.40
CA GLY A 372 -6.66 -10.79 10.81
C GLY A 372 -5.75 -10.22 11.85
N GLN A 373 -5.71 -8.90 11.95
CA GLN A 373 -4.74 -8.15 12.75
C GLN A 373 -5.31 -7.84 14.13
N HIS A 374 -5.81 -8.87 14.81
CA HIS A 374 -6.50 -8.79 16.11
C HIS A 374 -6.03 -9.93 17.03
N THR A 375 -6.25 -9.79 18.34
CA THR A 375 -5.93 -10.84 19.33
C THR A 375 -6.88 -12.04 19.30
N ASN A 376 -7.94 -11.99 18.50
CA ASN A 376 -8.96 -13.04 18.36
C ASN A 376 -9.05 -13.58 16.92
N ALA A 377 -8.05 -13.30 16.09
CA ALA A 377 -8.09 -13.50 14.64
C ALA A 377 -8.38 -14.95 14.21
N THR A 378 -7.86 -15.94 14.94
CA THR A 378 -8.09 -17.36 14.61
C THR A 378 -9.58 -17.72 14.71
N GLN A 379 -10.26 -17.25 15.75
CA GLN A 379 -11.69 -17.55 15.93
C GLN A 379 -12.56 -16.75 14.94
N SER A 380 -12.19 -15.51 14.64
CA SER A 380 -12.86 -14.69 13.61
C SER A 380 -12.80 -15.35 12.22
N GLU A 381 -11.60 -15.77 11.78
CA GLU A 381 -11.45 -16.48 10.50
C GLU A 381 -12.20 -17.82 10.49
N ARG A 382 -12.16 -18.58 11.59
CA ARG A 382 -12.95 -19.83 11.70
C ARG A 382 -14.45 -19.59 11.63
N ALA A 383 -14.96 -18.51 12.23
CA ALA A 383 -16.38 -18.19 12.17
C ALA A 383 -16.82 -17.87 10.73
N VAL A 384 -16.02 -17.10 9.98
CA VAL A 384 -16.28 -16.82 8.56
C VAL A 384 -16.15 -18.08 7.70
N ALA A 385 -15.13 -18.91 7.93
CA ALA A 385 -14.96 -20.18 7.22
C ALA A 385 -16.12 -21.16 7.51
N THR A 386 -16.63 -21.16 8.74
CA THR A 386 -17.81 -21.95 9.15
C THR A 386 -19.07 -21.46 8.46
N LEU A 387 -19.31 -20.14 8.43
CA LEU A 387 -20.40 -19.53 7.66
C LEU A 387 -20.31 -19.93 6.17
N TYR A 388 -19.10 -19.92 5.60
CA TYR A 388 -18.90 -20.35 4.22
C TYR A 388 -19.21 -21.84 3.99
N ALA A 389 -18.85 -22.69 4.95
CA ALA A 389 -19.18 -24.11 4.90
C ALA A 389 -20.70 -24.35 4.90
N LEU A 390 -21.48 -23.55 5.63
CA LEU A 390 -22.96 -23.61 5.60
C LEU A 390 -23.54 -23.29 4.21
N CYS A 391 -22.79 -22.59 3.36
CA CYS A 391 -23.22 -22.23 2.01
C CYS A 391 -22.84 -23.26 0.94
N GLY A 392 -22.05 -24.29 1.28
CA GLY A 392 -21.69 -25.37 0.36
C GLY A 392 -20.97 -24.96 -0.92
N SER A 393 -20.33 -23.79 -0.98
CA SER A 393 -19.71 -23.24 -2.20
C SER A 393 -18.24 -23.60 -2.40
N PHE A 394 -17.62 -24.29 -1.43
CA PHE A 394 -16.19 -24.64 -1.47
C PHE A 394 -15.84 -25.56 -2.66
N ASP A 395 -14.76 -25.22 -3.36
CA ASP A 395 -14.24 -25.93 -4.54
C ASP A 395 -15.24 -26.08 -5.70
N LYS A 396 -16.16 -25.11 -5.85
CA LYS A 396 -17.10 -24.98 -6.97
C LYS A 396 -16.76 -23.78 -7.87
N VAL A 397 -17.12 -23.84 -9.16
CA VAL A 397 -17.05 -22.69 -10.09
C VAL A 397 -17.87 -21.53 -9.52
N GLY A 398 -17.31 -20.33 -9.51
CA GLY A 398 -17.92 -19.18 -8.83
C GLY A 398 -17.83 -19.22 -7.30
N GLY A 399 -17.11 -20.19 -6.74
CA GLY A 399 -16.72 -20.27 -5.33
C GLY A 399 -15.21 -20.13 -5.11
N ASN A 400 -14.71 -20.59 -3.96
CA ASN A 400 -13.28 -20.63 -3.66
C ASN A 400 -12.67 -21.93 -4.21
N ARG A 401 -11.79 -21.81 -5.20
CA ARG A 401 -11.32 -22.92 -6.05
C ARG A 401 -9.92 -23.37 -5.68
N VAL A 402 -9.74 -24.66 -5.37
CA VAL A 402 -8.41 -25.25 -5.23
C VAL A 402 -7.88 -25.54 -6.63
N ARG A 403 -6.82 -24.84 -7.06
CA ARG A 403 -6.20 -25.05 -8.38
C ARG A 403 -4.81 -25.62 -8.18
N GLN A 404 -4.54 -26.78 -8.78
CA GLN A 404 -3.20 -27.35 -8.80
C GLN A 404 -2.59 -27.08 -10.18
N GLY A 405 -1.61 -26.17 -10.21
CA GLY A 405 -0.86 -25.82 -11.42
C GLY A 405 0.26 -26.83 -11.73
N ALA A 406 1.34 -26.35 -12.35
CA ALA A 406 2.49 -27.18 -12.71
C ALA A 406 3.08 -27.90 -11.48
N LEU A 407 3.42 -29.18 -11.65
CA LEU A 407 4.08 -29.98 -10.62
C LEU A 407 5.52 -29.50 -10.41
N THR A 408 5.96 -29.44 -9.16
CA THR A 408 7.31 -28.95 -8.80
C THR A 408 7.93 -29.78 -7.70
N ASN A 409 9.26 -29.85 -7.68
CA ASN A 409 9.99 -30.39 -6.53
C ASN A 409 10.02 -29.35 -5.40
N PRO A 410 9.53 -29.66 -4.19
CA PRO A 410 9.60 -28.72 -3.07
C PRO A 410 11.06 -28.52 -2.63
N VAL A 411 11.51 -27.26 -2.59
CA VAL A 411 12.91 -26.92 -2.23
C VAL A 411 13.08 -26.47 -0.79
N ASN A 412 11.99 -26.09 -0.12
CA ASN A 412 11.89 -25.69 1.27
C ASN A 412 10.99 -26.67 2.03
N ALA A 413 11.36 -27.94 2.14
CA ALA A 413 10.65 -28.84 3.04
C ALA A 413 11.05 -28.54 4.51
N LEU A 414 10.11 -28.61 5.46
CA LEU A 414 10.44 -28.49 6.89
C LEU A 414 11.35 -29.62 7.39
N ALA A 415 11.36 -30.77 6.69
CA ALA A 415 12.23 -31.90 6.99
C ALA A 415 13.73 -31.61 6.82
N LEU A 416 14.10 -30.51 6.15
CA LEU A 416 15.50 -30.04 6.09
C LEU A 416 16.00 -29.58 7.46
N LEU A 417 15.10 -29.18 8.37
CA LEU A 417 15.42 -28.78 9.72
C LEU A 417 15.30 -30.00 10.67
N PRO A 418 16.37 -30.40 11.39
CA PRO A 418 16.32 -31.53 12.30
C PRO A 418 15.25 -31.38 13.39
N ALA A 419 14.64 -32.48 13.81
CA ALA A 419 13.56 -32.44 14.80
C ALA A 419 13.98 -31.79 16.14
N SER A 420 15.23 -32.01 16.56
CA SER A 420 15.81 -31.38 17.76
C SER A 420 15.93 -29.86 17.63
N GLN A 421 16.16 -29.34 16.43
CA GLN A 421 16.16 -27.91 16.16
C GLN A 421 14.74 -27.35 16.06
N ARG A 422 13.82 -28.06 15.38
CA ARG A 422 12.40 -27.65 15.30
C ARG A 422 11.77 -27.42 16.68
N ALA A 423 12.11 -28.26 17.66
CA ALA A 423 11.62 -28.14 19.03
C ALA A 423 12.07 -26.87 19.76
N LYS A 424 13.08 -26.15 19.24
CA LYS A 424 13.62 -24.92 19.82
C LYS A 424 13.01 -23.65 19.24
N ALA A 425 12.10 -23.72 18.26
CA ALA A 425 11.50 -22.53 17.64
C ALA A 425 10.90 -21.59 18.71
N LEU A 426 11.23 -20.30 18.62
CA LEU A 426 10.69 -19.30 19.56
C LEU A 426 9.15 -19.26 19.51
N GLY A 427 8.51 -19.22 20.68
CA GLY A 427 7.05 -19.17 20.79
C GLY A 427 6.32 -20.51 20.59
N LEU A 428 7.03 -21.61 20.33
CA LEU A 428 6.42 -22.93 20.07
C LEU A 428 5.68 -23.50 21.27
N GLN A 429 6.21 -23.32 22.49
CA GLN A 429 5.56 -23.82 23.71
C GLN A 429 4.22 -23.11 23.95
N GLU A 430 4.17 -21.80 23.70
CA GLU A 430 2.97 -20.99 23.83
C GLU A 430 1.96 -21.25 22.70
N ARG A 431 2.44 -21.58 21.49
CA ARG A 431 1.61 -21.75 20.27
C ARG A 431 1.97 -23.05 19.51
N PRO A 432 1.71 -24.23 20.09
CA PRO A 432 2.18 -25.51 19.55
C PRO A 432 1.53 -25.93 18.22
N ILE A 433 0.32 -25.43 17.95
CA ILE A 433 -0.42 -25.66 16.70
C ILE A 433 -0.36 -24.47 15.74
N GLY A 434 0.45 -23.46 16.07
CA GLY A 434 0.59 -22.23 15.32
C GLY A 434 1.75 -22.23 14.32
N PRO A 435 2.02 -21.07 13.70
CA PRO A 435 3.17 -20.83 12.84
C PRO A 435 4.53 -21.25 13.44
N PRO A 436 4.81 -21.09 14.75
CA PRO A 436 6.07 -21.56 15.34
C PRO A 436 6.37 -23.05 15.12
N ALA A 437 5.36 -23.91 14.91
CA ALA A 437 5.56 -25.33 14.56
C ALA A 437 6.30 -25.53 13.21
N HIS A 438 6.39 -24.48 12.39
CA HIS A 438 7.08 -24.45 11.11
C HIS A 438 8.38 -23.62 11.15
N GLY A 439 8.81 -23.19 12.33
CA GLY A 439 9.98 -22.30 12.52
C GLY A 439 9.69 -20.83 12.18
N TRP A 440 8.43 -20.46 12.07
CA TRP A 440 7.98 -19.09 11.80
C TRP A 440 7.63 -18.40 13.11
N VAL A 441 8.49 -17.49 13.55
CA VAL A 441 8.45 -16.88 14.89
C VAL A 441 7.99 -15.43 14.82
N THR A 442 7.39 -14.93 15.91
CA THR A 442 6.91 -13.54 15.97
C THR A 442 8.06 -12.56 16.17
N ALA A 443 7.85 -11.30 15.78
CA ALA A 443 8.80 -10.23 16.05
C ALA A 443 9.02 -10.04 17.56
N ARG A 444 7.95 -10.14 18.37
CA ARG A 444 8.04 -9.96 19.83
C ARG A 444 8.80 -11.10 20.52
N ASP A 445 8.61 -12.35 20.11
CA ASP A 445 9.40 -13.47 20.64
C ASP A 445 10.88 -13.26 20.30
N THR A 446 11.17 -12.78 19.08
CA THR A 446 12.53 -12.44 18.65
C THR A 446 13.12 -11.32 19.52
N TYR A 447 12.39 -10.24 19.77
CA TYR A 447 12.85 -9.15 20.64
C TYR A 447 13.13 -9.63 22.07
N ARG A 448 12.26 -10.49 22.63
CA ARG A 448 12.46 -11.09 23.96
C ARG A 448 13.72 -11.95 23.99
N ALA A 449 13.93 -12.81 22.99
CA ALA A 449 15.11 -13.66 22.91
C ALA A 449 16.40 -12.84 22.77
N ILE A 450 16.37 -11.73 22.02
CA ILE A 450 17.50 -10.80 21.92
C ILE A 450 17.72 -10.08 23.25
N LEU A 451 16.70 -9.47 23.87
CA LEU A 451 16.89 -8.62 25.04
C LEU A 451 17.11 -9.40 26.33
N ARG A 452 16.34 -10.47 26.53
CA ARG A 452 16.25 -11.21 27.81
C ARG A 452 16.91 -12.57 27.79
N GLY A 453 17.18 -13.12 26.61
CA GLY A 453 17.72 -14.47 26.47
C GLY A 453 16.70 -15.57 26.78
N GLU A 454 15.42 -15.31 26.53
CA GLU A 454 14.32 -16.24 26.80
C GLU A 454 13.73 -16.78 25.49
N PRO A 455 13.61 -18.12 25.32
CA PRO A 455 14.14 -19.19 26.17
C PRO A 455 15.68 -19.36 26.04
N TYR A 456 16.29 -18.69 25.06
CA TYR A 456 17.74 -18.60 24.88
C TYR A 456 18.09 -17.25 24.22
N LYS A 457 19.37 -16.87 24.26
CA LYS A 457 19.85 -15.61 23.70
C LYS A 457 20.04 -15.69 22.19
N VAL A 458 19.30 -14.87 21.46
CA VAL A 458 19.60 -14.57 20.06
C VAL A 458 20.74 -13.56 20.00
N ARG A 459 21.77 -13.90 19.24
CA ARG A 459 23.07 -13.20 19.15
C ARG A 459 23.21 -12.47 17.83
N ALA A 460 22.77 -13.08 16.74
CA ALA A 460 22.92 -12.53 15.41
C ALA A 460 21.61 -12.53 14.59
N MET A 461 21.50 -11.58 13.67
CA MET A 461 20.38 -11.48 12.74
C MET A 461 20.87 -11.30 11.30
N MET A 462 20.23 -11.99 10.35
CA MET A 462 20.29 -11.65 8.93
C MET A 462 18.90 -11.26 8.44
N ALA A 463 18.76 -10.04 7.95
CA ALA A 463 17.50 -9.41 7.57
C ALA A 463 17.36 -9.26 6.05
N PHE A 464 16.24 -9.71 5.49
CA PHE A 464 15.88 -9.58 4.08
C PHE A 464 14.69 -8.63 3.93
N GLY A 465 14.96 -7.35 3.65
CA GLY A 465 13.98 -6.30 3.37
C GLY A 465 13.00 -6.00 4.52
N THR A 466 13.29 -6.43 5.74
CA THR A 466 12.41 -6.20 6.91
C THR A 466 12.69 -4.83 7.52
N ASN A 467 11.66 -4.11 7.94
CA ASN A 467 11.81 -2.79 8.58
C ASN A 467 11.10 -2.77 9.94
N LEU A 468 11.55 -3.66 10.83
CA LEU A 468 10.88 -4.04 12.07
C LEU A 468 10.32 -2.86 12.89
N PRO A 469 11.05 -1.76 13.16
CA PRO A 469 10.54 -0.63 13.95
C PRO A 469 9.33 0.09 13.34
N VAL A 470 9.11 -0.05 12.03
CA VAL A 470 8.05 0.65 11.27
C VAL A 470 7.02 -0.30 10.67
N SER A 471 7.31 -1.61 10.62
CA SER A 471 6.39 -2.63 10.12
C SER A 471 5.74 -3.47 11.20
N GLN A 472 6.35 -3.61 12.39
CA GLN A 472 5.85 -4.45 13.49
C GLN A 472 5.47 -3.60 14.72
N GLY A 473 4.69 -4.16 15.64
CA GLY A 473 4.36 -3.47 16.90
C GLY A 473 5.58 -3.38 17.82
N ASP A 474 5.44 -2.66 18.94
CA ASP A 474 6.52 -2.50 19.94
C ASP A 474 7.78 -1.81 19.39
N THR A 475 7.61 -0.72 18.64
CA THR A 475 8.72 0.02 17.99
C THR A 475 9.91 0.31 18.92
N ALA A 476 9.68 0.74 20.16
CA ALA A 476 10.76 1.01 21.11
C ALA A 476 11.56 -0.27 21.46
N MET A 477 10.86 -1.39 21.70
CA MET A 477 11.48 -2.68 21.98
C MET A 477 12.27 -3.19 20.77
N ALA A 478 11.77 -2.96 19.55
CA ALA A 478 12.47 -3.33 18.32
C ALA A 478 13.81 -2.57 18.19
N ARG A 479 13.81 -1.25 18.45
CA ARG A 479 15.04 -0.44 18.42
C ARG A 479 16.06 -0.90 19.45
N GLU A 480 15.61 -1.14 20.68
CA GLU A 480 16.45 -1.65 21.76
C GLU A 480 17.05 -3.01 21.38
N ALA A 481 16.22 -3.95 20.90
CA ALA A 481 16.67 -5.28 20.49
C ALA A 481 17.71 -5.21 19.36
N LEU A 482 17.44 -4.45 18.30
CA LEU A 482 18.37 -4.31 17.17
C LEU A 482 19.72 -3.73 17.60
N SER A 483 19.72 -2.79 18.56
CA SER A 483 20.96 -2.21 19.11
C SER A 483 21.80 -3.20 19.94
N GLN A 484 21.18 -4.26 20.47
CA GLN A 484 21.83 -5.26 21.34
C GLN A 484 22.27 -6.55 20.62
N LEU A 485 22.04 -6.66 19.31
CA LEU A 485 22.57 -7.78 18.54
C LEU A 485 24.10 -7.72 18.49
N ASP A 486 24.77 -8.86 18.69
CA ASP A 486 26.23 -8.97 18.59
C ASP A 486 26.68 -8.87 17.13
N PHE A 487 25.85 -9.33 16.18
CA PHE A 487 26.07 -9.16 14.74
C PHE A 487 24.76 -9.04 13.94
N HIS A 488 24.66 -8.08 13.04
CA HIS A 488 23.48 -7.85 12.20
C HIS A 488 23.86 -7.59 10.75
N VAL A 489 23.27 -8.34 9.83
CA VAL A 489 23.39 -8.16 8.38
C VAL A 489 22.04 -7.75 7.84
N HIS A 490 22.00 -6.71 7.00
CA HIS A 490 20.75 -6.23 6.42
C HIS A 490 20.85 -6.18 4.89
N CYS A 491 19.83 -6.68 4.21
CA CYS A 491 19.70 -6.69 2.76
C CYS A 491 18.52 -5.78 2.36
N ASP A 492 18.77 -4.69 1.63
CA ASP A 492 17.72 -3.75 1.21
C ASP A 492 18.11 -2.91 -0.02
N LEU A 493 17.14 -2.17 -0.55
CA LEU A 493 17.34 -1.19 -1.63
C LEU A 493 17.79 0.18 -1.09
N PHE A 494 17.35 0.54 0.11
CA PHE A 494 17.54 1.85 0.74
C PHE A 494 17.97 1.68 2.19
N GLU A 495 18.72 2.64 2.75
CA GLU A 495 18.89 2.69 4.20
C GLU A 495 17.52 2.87 4.87
N THR A 496 17.17 1.97 5.78
CA THR A 496 15.92 1.96 6.54
C THR A 496 16.19 2.15 8.03
N PRO A 497 15.17 2.49 8.84
CA PRO A 497 15.31 2.56 10.29
C PRO A 497 15.83 1.26 10.92
N ALA A 498 15.52 0.10 10.35
CA ALA A 498 16.10 -1.17 10.79
C ALA A 498 17.56 -1.34 10.36
N SER A 499 17.93 -0.95 9.13
CA SER A 499 19.29 -1.17 8.61
C SER A 499 20.35 -0.31 9.30
N ARG A 500 19.99 0.81 9.94
CA ARG A 500 20.92 1.66 10.72
C ARG A 500 21.62 0.92 11.86
N TYR A 501 21.02 -0.18 12.34
CA TYR A 501 21.59 -1.06 13.37
C TYR A 501 22.45 -2.21 12.81
N ALA A 502 22.59 -2.32 11.49
CA ALA A 502 23.34 -3.41 10.86
C ALA A 502 24.86 -3.17 10.91
N ASP A 503 25.64 -4.22 11.08
CA ASP A 503 27.10 -4.16 10.98
C ASP A 503 27.55 -4.21 9.52
N ILE A 504 26.82 -4.97 8.70
CA ILE A 504 27.00 -5.09 7.24
C ILE A 504 25.68 -4.80 6.54
N PHE A 505 25.69 -3.88 5.58
CA PHE A 505 24.54 -3.54 4.73
C PHE A 505 24.82 -3.94 3.28
N LEU A 506 24.04 -4.89 2.76
CA LEU A 506 24.19 -5.46 1.43
C LEU A 506 23.17 -4.85 0.44
N PRO A 507 23.62 -4.32 -0.71
CA PRO A 507 22.74 -3.71 -1.71
C PRO A 507 21.98 -4.76 -2.52
N ILE A 508 20.66 -4.70 -2.44
CA ILE A 508 19.78 -5.55 -3.25
C ILE A 508 19.42 -4.87 -4.58
N ASN A 509 19.31 -5.66 -5.65
CA ASN A 509 18.81 -5.18 -6.92
C ASN A 509 17.27 -5.23 -6.99
N THR A 510 16.66 -4.38 -7.80
CA THR A 510 15.20 -4.41 -8.02
C THR A 510 14.80 -5.61 -8.89
N PRO A 511 13.51 -5.97 -8.94
CA PRO A 511 13.00 -7.02 -9.83
C PRO A 511 13.35 -6.89 -11.31
N TRP A 512 13.55 -5.66 -11.80
CA TRP A 512 13.85 -5.38 -13.20
C TRP A 512 15.31 -5.64 -13.56
N GLU A 513 16.17 -5.80 -12.54
CA GLU A 513 17.61 -5.99 -12.67
C GLU A 513 18.03 -7.47 -12.59
N ARG A 514 17.08 -8.38 -12.32
CA ARG A 514 17.30 -9.81 -12.14
C ARG A 514 16.26 -10.66 -12.83
N GLU A 515 16.59 -11.93 -13.05
CA GLU A 515 15.58 -12.93 -13.41
C GLU A 515 14.76 -13.36 -12.20
N GLY A 516 13.52 -13.82 -12.42
CA GLY A 516 12.64 -14.30 -11.36
C GLY A 516 11.65 -15.34 -11.86
N LEU A 517 11.70 -16.55 -11.30
CA LEU A 517 10.81 -17.64 -11.66
C LEU A 517 9.47 -17.54 -10.93
N ARG A 518 8.36 -17.63 -11.67
CA ARG A 518 7.02 -17.79 -11.11
C ARG A 518 6.30 -18.96 -11.74
N ILE A 519 5.81 -19.84 -10.88
CA ILE A 519 4.97 -21.00 -11.22
C ILE A 519 3.56 -20.73 -10.70
N GLY A 520 2.64 -20.52 -11.64
CA GLY A 520 1.23 -20.27 -11.36
C GLY A 520 0.91 -18.87 -10.83
N PHE A 521 -0.27 -18.37 -11.18
CA PHE A 521 -0.82 -17.07 -10.72
C PHE A 521 -2.23 -17.30 -10.13
N GLU A 522 -2.59 -16.51 -9.12
CA GLU A 522 -3.71 -16.82 -8.21
C GLU A 522 -5.01 -16.09 -8.60
N ILE A 523 -5.51 -16.30 -9.82
CA ILE A 523 -6.74 -15.63 -10.31
C ILE A 523 -7.73 -16.62 -10.95
N ASN A 524 -7.33 -17.31 -12.02
CA ASN A 524 -8.19 -18.23 -12.77
C ASN A 524 -7.38 -19.44 -13.25
N ASP A 525 -8.03 -20.38 -13.94
CA ASP A 525 -7.39 -21.62 -14.41
C ASP A 525 -6.21 -21.34 -15.35
N ARG A 526 -6.37 -20.43 -16.31
CA ARG A 526 -5.27 -20.00 -17.21
C ARG A 526 -4.08 -19.45 -16.41
N ALA A 527 -4.34 -18.64 -15.41
CA ALA A 527 -3.33 -18.04 -14.56
C ALA A 527 -2.61 -19.11 -13.70
N ALA A 528 -3.35 -20.07 -13.13
CA ALA A 528 -2.80 -21.13 -12.28
C ALA A 528 -1.84 -22.06 -13.05
N GLY A 529 -2.07 -22.26 -14.34
CA GLY A 529 -1.20 -23.05 -15.21
C GLY A 529 -0.04 -22.27 -15.83
N TRP A 530 0.07 -20.96 -15.61
CA TRP A 530 1.08 -20.15 -16.28
C TRP A 530 2.41 -20.17 -15.53
N VAL A 531 3.49 -20.59 -16.19
CA VAL A 531 4.86 -20.60 -15.66
C VAL A 531 5.71 -19.62 -16.45
N GLN A 532 6.38 -18.69 -15.77
CA GLN A 532 7.17 -17.66 -16.42
C GLN A 532 8.48 -17.40 -15.68
N LEU A 533 9.58 -17.37 -16.41
CA LEU A 533 10.83 -16.77 -15.94
C LEU A 533 10.84 -15.32 -16.41
N ARG A 534 10.68 -14.37 -15.48
CA ARG A 534 10.84 -12.96 -15.79
C ARG A 534 12.27 -12.73 -16.23
N GLN A 535 12.46 -12.24 -17.45
CA GLN A 535 13.79 -11.87 -17.94
C GLN A 535 14.33 -10.62 -17.24
N ARG A 536 15.65 -10.47 -17.24
CA ARG A 536 16.31 -9.23 -16.81
C ARG A 536 15.98 -8.08 -17.78
N MET A 537 15.35 -7.02 -17.27
CA MET A 537 14.95 -5.86 -18.08
C MET A 537 16.12 -4.93 -18.33
N VAL A 538 16.90 -4.64 -17.28
CA VAL A 538 18.10 -3.80 -17.30
C VAL A 538 19.24 -4.45 -16.50
N THR A 539 20.49 -4.05 -16.71
CA THR A 539 21.60 -4.54 -15.88
C THR A 539 21.48 -4.08 -14.41
N PRO A 540 22.02 -4.81 -13.42
CA PRO A 540 22.10 -4.33 -12.05
C PRO A 540 22.81 -2.97 -11.95
N ARG A 541 22.22 -2.04 -11.19
CA ARG A 541 22.80 -0.72 -10.92
C ARG A 541 23.90 -0.87 -9.86
N GLY A 542 25.07 -0.33 -10.17
CA GLY A 542 26.26 -0.45 -9.33
C GLY A 542 26.69 -1.91 -9.16
N GLU A 543 26.96 -2.31 -7.93
CA GLU A 543 27.37 -3.67 -7.55
C GLU A 543 26.20 -4.45 -6.92
N SER A 544 24.95 -3.98 -7.04
CA SER A 544 23.80 -4.63 -6.39
C SER A 544 23.57 -6.07 -6.89
N ARG A 545 23.16 -6.96 -5.97
CA ARG A 545 22.88 -8.39 -6.25
C ARG A 545 21.46 -8.76 -5.82
N SER A 546 20.93 -9.86 -6.34
CA SER A 546 19.66 -10.41 -5.87
C SER A 546 19.83 -11.16 -4.55
N ASP A 547 18.75 -11.32 -3.79
CA ASP A 547 18.75 -12.14 -2.58
C ASP A 547 19.21 -13.58 -2.88
N ASN A 548 18.78 -14.16 -4.01
CA ASN A 548 19.20 -15.50 -4.43
C ASN A 548 20.71 -15.60 -4.66
N GLU A 549 21.32 -14.64 -5.35
CA GLU A 549 22.78 -14.64 -5.59
C GLU A 549 23.57 -14.58 -4.29
N ILE A 550 23.14 -13.74 -3.34
CA ILE A 550 23.76 -13.63 -2.02
C ILE A 550 23.64 -14.94 -1.25
N LEU A 551 22.45 -15.54 -1.23
CA LEU A 551 22.17 -16.77 -0.49
C LEU A 551 22.97 -17.97 -1.01
N PHE A 552 23.04 -18.16 -2.33
CA PHE A 552 23.75 -19.30 -2.93
C PHE A 552 25.27 -19.20 -2.74
N ASP A 553 25.84 -18.00 -2.83
CA ASP A 553 27.25 -17.73 -2.52
C ASP A 553 27.53 -17.99 -1.03
N LEU A 554 26.72 -17.40 -0.15
CA LEU A 554 26.84 -17.57 1.30
C LEU A 554 26.67 -19.03 1.74
N ALA A 555 25.75 -19.77 1.12
CA ALA A 555 25.54 -21.19 1.38
C ALA A 555 26.81 -22.01 1.08
N THR A 556 27.46 -21.73 -0.04
CA THR A 556 28.70 -22.41 -0.43
C THR A 556 29.83 -22.11 0.57
N ARG A 557 29.97 -20.86 1.00
CA ARG A 557 30.95 -20.45 2.02
C ARG A 557 30.72 -21.09 3.39
N LEU A 558 29.47 -21.40 3.72
CA LEU A 558 29.06 -22.04 4.98
C LEU A 558 29.09 -23.58 4.92
N GLY A 559 29.56 -24.17 3.81
CA GLY A 559 29.67 -25.62 3.63
C GLY A 559 28.38 -26.30 3.14
N MET A 560 27.39 -25.54 2.69
CA MET A 560 26.09 -26.03 2.21
C MET A 560 26.01 -26.15 0.67
N GLY A 561 27.18 -26.22 0.00
CA GLY A 561 27.28 -26.17 -1.46
C GLY A 561 26.44 -27.22 -2.18
N GLU A 562 26.44 -28.49 -1.73
CA GLU A 562 25.63 -29.55 -2.35
C GLU A 562 24.12 -29.27 -2.25
N GLN A 563 23.65 -28.79 -1.09
CA GLN A 563 22.25 -28.44 -0.88
C GLN A 563 21.82 -27.23 -1.72
N PHE A 564 22.78 -26.45 -2.20
CA PHE A 564 22.59 -25.27 -3.05
C PHE A 564 23.20 -25.46 -4.44
N PHE A 565 23.28 -26.70 -4.92
CA PHE A 565 23.65 -27.03 -6.30
C PHE A 565 24.99 -26.42 -6.73
N GLY A 566 25.98 -26.42 -5.83
CA GLY A 566 27.30 -25.82 -6.05
C GLY A 566 27.27 -24.30 -6.25
N GLY A 567 26.22 -23.63 -5.77
CA GLY A 567 26.00 -22.20 -5.97
C GLY A 567 25.26 -21.85 -7.27
N SER A 568 24.79 -22.84 -8.05
CA SER A 568 24.07 -22.61 -9.30
C SER A 568 22.56 -22.45 -9.09
N LEU A 569 22.07 -21.21 -9.20
CA LEU A 569 20.63 -20.91 -9.15
C LEU A 569 19.86 -21.57 -10.30
N ASP A 570 20.44 -21.63 -11.50
CA ASP A 570 19.84 -22.29 -12.67
C ASP A 570 19.64 -23.79 -12.43
N ALA A 571 20.62 -24.46 -11.81
CA ALA A 571 20.49 -25.86 -11.44
C ALA A 571 19.37 -26.06 -10.39
N GLY A 572 19.27 -25.15 -9.43
CA GLY A 572 18.19 -25.14 -8.45
C GLY A 572 16.80 -24.96 -9.07
N TRP A 573 16.64 -24.01 -9.99
CA TRP A 573 15.39 -23.80 -10.72
C TRP A 573 15.04 -24.99 -11.62
N ASN A 574 16.01 -25.59 -12.31
CA ASN A 574 15.77 -26.79 -13.12
C ASN A 574 15.37 -27.99 -12.25
N HIS A 575 15.97 -28.15 -11.07
CA HIS A 575 15.52 -29.17 -10.11
C HIS A 575 14.06 -28.94 -9.71
N LEU A 576 13.69 -27.68 -9.41
CA LEU A 576 12.33 -27.32 -9.03
C LEU A 576 11.32 -27.61 -10.17
N LEU A 577 11.67 -27.28 -11.42
CA LEU A 577 10.81 -27.44 -12.59
C LEU A 577 10.73 -28.86 -13.15
N ALA A 578 11.67 -29.75 -12.82
CA ALA A 578 11.78 -31.09 -13.42
C ALA A 578 10.45 -31.88 -13.50
N PRO A 579 9.57 -31.91 -12.48
CA PRO A 579 8.31 -32.66 -12.56
C PRO A 579 7.30 -32.11 -13.56
N SER A 580 7.40 -30.83 -13.93
CA SER A 580 6.57 -30.21 -14.96
C SER A 580 7.08 -30.46 -16.39
N GLY A 581 8.29 -31.02 -16.53
CA GLY A 581 8.97 -31.15 -17.83
C GLY A 581 9.50 -29.84 -18.40
N LEU A 582 9.45 -28.74 -17.65
CA LEU A 582 10.00 -27.44 -18.04
C LEU A 582 11.47 -27.29 -17.66
N THR A 583 12.19 -26.43 -18.39
CA THR A 583 13.56 -26.03 -18.07
C THR A 583 13.68 -24.50 -18.07
N VAL A 584 14.68 -23.98 -17.35
CA VAL A 584 15.03 -22.56 -17.36
C VAL A 584 15.36 -22.09 -18.79
N GLU A 585 16.06 -22.90 -19.58
CA GLU A 585 16.38 -22.60 -20.98
C GLU A 585 15.11 -22.42 -21.83
N ALA A 586 14.14 -23.33 -21.71
CA ALA A 586 12.87 -23.23 -22.42
C ALA A 586 12.09 -21.96 -22.04
N LEU A 587 12.13 -21.57 -20.76
CA LEU A 587 11.49 -20.34 -20.28
C LEU A 587 12.23 -19.07 -20.74
N ARG A 588 13.56 -19.08 -20.82
CA ARG A 588 14.33 -17.96 -21.41
C ARG A 588 14.04 -17.77 -22.90
N ALA A 589 13.84 -18.87 -23.63
CA ALA A 589 13.41 -18.82 -25.03
C ALA A 589 11.95 -18.32 -25.19
N ASN A 590 11.15 -18.37 -24.13
CA ASN A 590 9.73 -17.96 -24.10
C ASN A 590 9.46 -16.95 -22.96
N PRO A 591 9.98 -15.72 -23.04
CA PRO A 591 9.93 -14.76 -21.93
C PRO A 591 8.50 -14.31 -21.54
N GLY A 592 7.50 -14.56 -22.40
CA GLY A 592 6.08 -14.36 -22.09
C GLY A 592 5.49 -15.43 -21.14
N GLY A 593 6.21 -16.53 -20.91
CA GLY A 593 5.78 -17.68 -20.13
C GLY A 593 5.19 -18.82 -20.98
N LEU A 594 5.00 -19.97 -20.34
CA LEU A 594 4.47 -21.19 -20.92
C LEU A 594 3.27 -21.66 -20.10
N ALA A 595 2.27 -22.23 -20.78
CA ALA A 595 1.12 -22.84 -20.15
C ALA A 595 1.40 -24.31 -19.78
N CYS A 596 0.96 -24.71 -18.60
CA CYS A 596 0.94 -26.07 -18.10
C CYS A 596 -0.51 -26.53 -17.85
N PRO A 597 -0.78 -27.84 -17.88
CA PRO A 597 -2.05 -28.39 -17.42
C PRO A 597 -2.38 -27.98 -15.98
N VAL A 598 -3.67 -27.78 -15.70
CA VAL A 598 -4.20 -27.46 -14.38
C VAL A 598 -5.26 -28.48 -14.01
N GLU A 599 -5.18 -29.02 -12.79
CA GLU A 599 -6.30 -29.77 -12.22
C GLU A 599 -7.39 -28.79 -11.77
N ALA A 600 -8.41 -28.63 -12.60
CA ALA A 600 -9.51 -27.68 -12.40
C ALA A 600 -10.86 -28.38 -12.10
N ALA A 601 -10.84 -29.64 -11.67
CA ALA A 601 -12.05 -30.34 -11.26
C ALA A 601 -12.70 -29.66 -10.04
N GLU A 602 -14.03 -29.65 -9.98
CA GLU A 602 -14.79 -29.23 -8.80
C GLU A 602 -14.85 -30.33 -7.76
N GLN A 603 -15.08 -29.94 -6.51
CA GLN A 603 -15.35 -30.85 -5.40
C GLN A 603 -14.33 -31.98 -5.29
N LYS A 604 -13.03 -31.65 -5.33
CA LYS A 604 -11.96 -32.66 -5.30
C LYS A 604 -12.04 -33.57 -4.07
N TYR A 605 -12.55 -33.05 -2.96
CA TYR A 605 -12.81 -33.81 -1.73
C TYR A 605 -13.79 -34.98 -1.94
N ALA A 606 -14.67 -34.91 -2.94
CA ALA A 606 -15.64 -35.94 -3.28
C ALA A 606 -15.18 -36.91 -4.38
N GLN A 607 -14.00 -36.69 -4.97
CA GLN A 607 -13.43 -37.59 -5.96
C GLN A 607 -13.25 -38.99 -5.38
N ARG A 608 -13.62 -40.01 -6.18
CA ARG A 608 -13.46 -41.41 -5.82
C ARG A 608 -11.99 -41.81 -5.79
N THR A 609 -11.63 -42.58 -4.78
CA THR A 609 -10.35 -43.29 -4.67
C THR A 609 -10.63 -44.80 -4.71
N PRO A 610 -9.62 -45.65 -4.91
CA PRO A 610 -9.81 -47.11 -4.89
C PRO A 610 -10.46 -47.64 -3.60
N THR A 611 -10.36 -46.91 -2.50
CA THR A 611 -10.85 -47.32 -1.19
C THR A 611 -12.02 -46.46 -0.67
N GLY A 612 -12.49 -45.45 -1.41
CA GLY A 612 -13.56 -44.55 -0.95
C GLY A 612 -13.55 -43.19 -1.65
N VAL A 613 -13.41 -42.11 -0.87
CA VAL A 613 -13.32 -40.72 -1.35
C VAL A 613 -12.06 -40.00 -0.86
N ARG A 614 -11.62 -38.98 -1.60
CA ARG A 614 -10.42 -38.19 -1.26
C ARG A 614 -10.52 -37.52 0.12
N GLY A 615 -11.69 -36.98 0.46
CA GLY A 615 -11.94 -36.25 1.70
C GLY A 615 -11.20 -34.90 1.78
N PHE A 616 -11.38 -34.22 2.91
CA PHE A 616 -10.64 -32.99 3.26
C PHE A 616 -9.34 -33.32 3.98
N GLY A 617 -8.37 -32.39 3.98
CA GLY A 617 -7.08 -32.52 4.69
C GLY A 617 -7.17 -32.34 6.21
N THR A 618 -8.29 -32.73 6.82
CA THR A 618 -8.60 -32.57 8.25
C THR A 618 -8.55 -33.92 8.98
N PRO A 619 -8.43 -33.94 10.33
CA PRO A 619 -8.47 -35.17 11.12
C PRO A 619 -9.72 -36.04 10.89
N THR A 620 -10.87 -35.41 10.62
CA THR A 620 -12.14 -36.11 10.32
C THR A 620 -12.35 -36.40 8.83
N ARG A 621 -11.42 -36.00 7.94
CA ARG A 621 -11.57 -36.01 6.47
C ARG A 621 -12.84 -35.29 5.98
N ARG A 622 -13.36 -34.38 6.80
CA ARG A 622 -14.57 -33.57 6.60
C ARG A 622 -14.28 -32.13 7.01
N VAL A 623 -15.10 -31.17 6.59
CA VAL A 623 -15.01 -29.81 7.10
C VAL A 623 -15.28 -29.81 8.61
N GLU A 624 -14.41 -29.21 9.41
CA GLU A 624 -14.54 -29.21 10.87
C GLU A 624 -15.34 -28.01 11.37
N LEU A 625 -16.63 -28.23 11.63
CA LEU A 625 -17.45 -27.30 12.42
C LEU A 625 -17.04 -27.34 13.89
N TYR A 626 -16.71 -28.54 14.38
CA TYR A 626 -16.18 -28.83 15.71
C TYR A 626 -14.77 -29.40 15.60
N SER A 627 -13.78 -28.78 16.25
CA SER A 627 -12.38 -29.22 16.17
C SER A 627 -11.84 -29.74 17.49
N GLU A 628 -11.59 -31.05 17.57
CA GLU A 628 -10.88 -31.65 18.70
C GLU A 628 -9.44 -31.15 18.81
N THR A 629 -8.79 -30.83 17.67
CA THR A 629 -7.42 -30.31 17.66
C THR A 629 -7.35 -29.02 18.47
N LEU A 630 -8.30 -28.11 18.29
CA LEU A 630 -8.35 -26.86 19.06
C LEU A 630 -8.70 -27.12 20.53
N LEU A 631 -9.68 -27.99 20.79
CA LEU A 631 -10.06 -28.37 22.15
C LEU A 631 -8.87 -28.92 22.96
N LYS A 632 -8.11 -29.85 22.37
CA LYS A 632 -6.92 -30.47 23.00
C LYS A 632 -5.82 -29.45 23.32
N HIS A 633 -5.84 -28.28 22.68
CA HIS A 633 -4.90 -27.18 22.91
C HIS A 633 -5.54 -25.99 23.65
N GLY A 634 -6.65 -26.23 24.36
CA GLY A 634 -7.30 -25.22 25.22
C GLY A 634 -8.04 -24.12 24.47
N GLN A 635 -8.31 -24.30 23.18
CA GLN A 635 -9.03 -23.35 22.34
C GLN A 635 -10.48 -23.80 22.14
N PRO A 636 -11.44 -22.87 21.89
CA PRO A 636 -12.81 -23.23 21.58
C PRO A 636 -12.92 -24.20 20.39
N ALA A 637 -13.58 -25.34 20.61
CA ALA A 637 -13.78 -26.35 19.57
C ALA A 637 -14.71 -25.84 18.45
N ILE A 638 -15.75 -25.09 18.83
CA ILE A 638 -16.64 -24.34 17.95
C ILE A 638 -16.12 -22.91 17.80
N ALA A 639 -16.19 -22.36 16.60
CA ALA A 639 -15.87 -20.95 16.35
C ALA A 639 -16.71 -20.04 17.26
N SER A 640 -16.06 -19.20 18.05
CA SER A 640 -16.71 -18.39 19.09
C SER A 640 -16.22 -16.95 19.03
N HIS A 641 -17.08 -15.96 19.31
CA HIS A 641 -16.61 -14.58 19.47
C HIS A 641 -15.90 -14.42 20.81
N ILE A 642 -14.67 -13.93 20.74
CA ILE A 642 -13.83 -13.55 21.87
C ILE A 642 -13.60 -12.06 21.73
N GLU A 643 -13.87 -11.26 22.76
CA GLU A 643 -13.58 -9.82 22.71
C GLU A 643 -12.07 -9.59 22.50
N PRO A 644 -11.67 -8.62 21.64
CA PRO A 644 -10.27 -8.22 21.54
C PRO A 644 -9.71 -7.76 22.89
N ALA A 645 -8.38 -7.90 23.09
CA ALA A 645 -7.72 -7.52 24.33
C ALA A 645 -7.92 -6.02 24.69
N ASP A 646 -7.93 -5.15 23.68
CA ASP A 646 -8.23 -3.73 23.80
C ASP A 646 -9.67 -3.47 23.26
N SER A 647 -10.69 -3.86 24.05
CA SER A 647 -12.11 -3.69 23.68
C SER A 647 -12.73 -2.43 24.28
N PRO A 648 -13.48 -1.62 23.51
CA PRO A 648 -14.18 -0.43 24.05
C PRO A 648 -15.33 -0.81 25.01
N ARG A 649 -15.70 -2.10 25.06
CA ARG A 649 -16.72 -2.65 25.95
C ARG A 649 -16.16 -3.01 27.33
N ASP A 650 -14.84 -2.99 27.50
CA ASP A 650 -14.18 -3.19 28.79
C ASP A 650 -13.74 -1.84 29.38
N ALA A 651 -14.34 -1.45 30.50
CA ALA A 651 -14.01 -0.22 31.23
C ALA A 651 -12.53 -0.18 31.66
N LYS A 652 -11.92 -1.33 31.95
CA LYS A 652 -10.50 -1.41 32.30
C LYS A 652 -9.62 -1.18 31.07
N ALA A 653 -9.95 -1.77 29.93
CA ALA A 653 -9.23 -1.58 28.67
C ALA A 653 -9.27 -0.11 28.21
N THR A 654 -10.43 0.55 28.28
CA THR A 654 -10.57 2.00 27.98
C THR A 654 -9.87 2.91 28.99
N ARG A 655 -9.34 2.35 30.09
CA ARG A 655 -8.80 3.07 31.25
C ARG A 655 -9.79 4.10 31.79
N ASN A 656 -11.03 3.65 32.03
CA ASN A 656 -12.15 4.45 32.48
C ASN A 656 -12.46 5.64 31.53
N GLY A 657 -12.50 5.36 30.22
CA GLY A 657 -12.89 6.33 29.19
C GLY A 657 -11.76 7.22 28.66
N ARG A 658 -10.49 7.01 29.07
CA ARG A 658 -9.34 7.75 28.54
C ARG A 658 -9.07 7.47 27.06
N TYR A 659 -9.36 6.25 26.60
CA TYR A 659 -9.17 5.84 25.20
C TYR A 659 -10.48 5.27 24.65
N PRO A 660 -11.44 6.11 24.23
CA PRO A 660 -12.79 5.67 23.89
C PRO A 660 -12.96 5.17 22.45
N TYR A 661 -11.99 5.43 21.56
CA TYR A 661 -12.10 5.12 20.14
C TYR A 661 -11.34 3.85 19.75
N VAL A 662 -11.85 3.11 18.79
CA VAL A 662 -11.21 1.93 18.21
C VAL A 662 -10.33 2.36 17.04
N LEU A 663 -9.02 2.28 17.24
CA LEU A 663 -7.99 2.49 16.24
C LEU A 663 -7.84 1.26 15.34
N THR A 664 -7.88 1.49 14.04
CA THR A 664 -7.56 0.51 13.01
C THR A 664 -6.66 1.14 11.95
N SER A 665 -6.13 0.32 11.04
CA SER A 665 -5.18 0.76 10.02
C SER A 665 -5.72 0.61 8.60
N ALA A 666 -5.24 1.44 7.68
CA ALA A 666 -5.52 1.29 6.25
C ALA A 666 -4.24 1.25 5.40
N LYS A 667 -4.30 0.49 4.30
CA LYS A 667 -3.27 0.51 3.26
C LYS A 667 -3.56 1.64 2.28
N ASN A 668 -2.55 2.45 2.00
CA ASN A 668 -2.58 3.47 0.96
C ASN A 668 -2.39 2.82 -0.43
N GLY A 669 -3.19 3.21 -1.43
CA GLY A 669 -3.11 2.65 -2.79
C GLY A 669 -1.83 3.02 -3.55
N PHE A 670 -1.12 4.08 -3.15
CA PHE A 670 0.08 4.60 -3.78
C PHE A 670 1.39 4.04 -3.20
N TYR A 671 1.36 3.51 -1.97
CA TYR A 671 2.55 2.96 -1.31
C TYR A 671 2.44 1.45 -1.09
N CYS A 672 3.58 0.82 -0.80
CA CYS A 672 3.60 -0.57 -0.36
C CYS A 672 4.21 -0.64 1.04
N HIS A 673 3.38 -0.87 2.06
CA HIS A 673 3.82 -0.90 3.46
C HIS A 673 4.63 0.35 3.83
N SER A 674 5.90 0.20 4.23
CA SER A 674 6.81 1.30 4.57
C SER A 674 7.63 1.83 3.39
N GLN A 675 7.39 1.38 2.16
CA GLN A 675 8.24 1.65 0.98
C GLN A 675 7.57 2.61 -0.02
N HIS A 676 8.39 3.09 -0.96
CA HIS A 676 8.02 3.92 -2.11
C HIS A 676 7.59 5.36 -1.80
N ARG A 677 7.75 5.81 -0.55
CA ARG A 677 7.42 7.18 -0.14
C ARG A 677 8.46 8.20 -0.60
N SER A 678 9.64 7.73 -0.98
CA SER A 678 10.68 8.52 -1.64
C SER A 678 10.44 8.76 -3.13
N LEU A 679 9.53 8.01 -3.77
CA LEU A 679 9.24 8.17 -5.19
C LEU A 679 8.30 9.37 -5.36
N VAL A 680 8.79 10.44 -5.99
CA VAL A 680 8.14 11.71 -6.27
C VAL A 680 6.80 11.51 -6.97
N SER A 681 6.75 10.64 -7.99
CA SER A 681 5.51 10.37 -8.75
C SER A 681 4.38 9.80 -7.88
N LEU A 682 4.73 9.05 -6.83
CA LEU A 682 3.78 8.50 -5.86
C LEU A 682 3.53 9.49 -4.72
N ARG A 683 4.59 10.14 -4.22
CA ARG A 683 4.51 11.06 -3.09
C ARG A 683 3.68 12.30 -3.37
N LYS A 684 3.67 12.80 -4.60
CA LYS A 684 2.75 13.88 -5.03
C LYS A 684 1.27 13.52 -4.86
N ARG A 685 0.91 12.23 -4.99
CA ARG A 685 -0.49 11.76 -4.91
C ARG A 685 -0.97 11.57 -3.47
N SER A 686 -0.06 11.34 -2.53
CA SER A 686 -0.38 11.18 -1.11
C SER A 686 0.73 11.76 -0.23
N PRO A 687 0.86 13.10 -0.15
CA PRO A 687 2.06 13.76 0.36
C PRO A 687 2.26 13.70 1.87
N GLU A 688 1.19 13.45 2.64
CA GLU A 688 1.20 13.51 4.10
C GLU A 688 0.55 12.25 4.71
N PRO A 689 0.95 11.85 5.93
CA PRO A 689 0.32 10.77 6.69
C PRO A 689 -1.10 11.13 7.07
N GLN A 690 -2.08 10.27 6.77
CA GLN A 690 -3.49 10.55 7.01
C GLN A 690 -4.10 9.71 8.14
N VAL A 691 -5.10 10.29 8.81
CA VAL A 691 -6.04 9.58 9.70
C VAL A 691 -7.47 9.96 9.36
N GLU A 692 -8.33 8.96 9.14
CA GLU A 692 -9.74 9.13 8.85
C GLU A 692 -10.55 9.11 10.16
N LEU A 693 -11.49 10.05 10.29
CA LEU A 693 -12.44 10.14 11.40
C LEU A 693 -13.82 10.60 10.90
N SER A 694 -14.88 10.29 11.64
CA SER A 694 -16.23 10.66 11.27
C SER A 694 -16.50 12.18 11.41
N PRO A 695 -17.53 12.73 10.75
CA PRO A 695 -17.95 14.11 10.99
C PRO A 695 -18.42 14.36 12.44
N GLY A 696 -18.99 13.35 13.11
CA GLY A 696 -19.43 13.44 14.50
C GLY A 696 -18.24 13.63 15.44
N LEU A 697 -17.23 12.77 15.31
CA LEU A 697 -15.98 12.85 16.06
C LEU A 697 -15.22 14.16 15.80
N ALA A 698 -15.11 14.56 14.53
CA ALA A 698 -14.48 15.84 14.16
C ALA A 698 -15.10 17.03 14.90
N ARG A 699 -16.44 17.14 14.86
CA ARG A 699 -17.16 18.22 15.56
C ARG A 699 -16.97 18.15 17.07
N GLY A 700 -17.02 16.95 17.65
CA GLY A 700 -16.83 16.74 19.09
C GLY A 700 -15.44 17.17 19.60
N LYS A 701 -14.41 17.09 18.73
CA LYS A 701 -13.02 17.43 19.05
C LYS A 701 -12.52 18.76 18.46
N GLY A 702 -13.37 19.51 17.73
CA GLY A 702 -12.96 20.76 17.07
C GLY A 702 -11.93 20.58 15.94
N ILE A 703 -11.95 19.42 15.29
CA ILE A 703 -11.05 19.03 14.20
C ILE A 703 -11.75 19.30 12.86
N VAL A 704 -11.03 19.88 11.90
CA VAL A 704 -11.48 20.00 10.51
C VAL A 704 -10.56 19.21 9.57
N ASP A 705 -11.04 18.94 8.36
CA ASP A 705 -10.26 18.26 7.33
C ASP A 705 -8.94 19.02 7.04
N GLY A 706 -7.82 18.31 7.01
CA GLY A 706 -6.49 18.87 6.80
C GLY A 706 -5.75 19.32 8.07
N ASP A 707 -6.37 19.29 9.25
CA ASP A 707 -5.68 19.59 10.51
C ASP A 707 -4.64 18.52 10.86
N TRP A 708 -3.49 18.91 11.41
CA TRP A 708 -2.66 17.94 12.13
C TRP A 708 -3.31 17.60 13.48
N VAL A 709 -3.39 16.31 13.77
CA VAL A 709 -3.96 15.72 14.98
C VAL A 709 -2.96 14.77 15.61
N ARG A 710 -3.04 14.62 16.94
CA ARG A 710 -2.27 13.63 17.69
C ARG A 710 -3.16 12.48 18.10
N LEU A 711 -2.73 11.27 17.75
CA LEU A 711 -3.28 10.03 18.27
C LEU A 711 -2.47 9.61 19.50
N ARG A 712 -3.16 9.20 20.56
CA ARG A 712 -2.54 8.62 21.75
C ARG A 712 -3.18 7.30 22.08
N THR A 713 -2.36 6.34 22.47
CA THR A 713 -2.81 5.05 23.00
C THR A 713 -2.17 4.81 24.36
N ARG A 714 -2.37 3.63 24.93
CA ARG A 714 -1.65 3.21 26.13
C ARG A 714 -0.14 2.99 25.91
N ILE A 715 0.33 2.96 24.67
CA ILE A 715 1.71 2.65 24.28
C ILE A 715 2.50 3.91 23.96
N GLY A 716 1.92 4.83 23.19
CA GLY A 716 2.62 6.00 22.71
C GLY A 716 1.71 6.99 22.01
N GLU A 717 2.32 7.93 21.31
CA GLU A 717 1.63 8.94 20.52
C GLU A 717 2.32 9.15 19.17
N ALA A 718 1.54 9.62 18.19
CA ALA A 718 1.98 9.93 16.83
C ALA A 718 1.01 10.92 16.19
N ARG A 719 1.49 11.68 15.19
CA ARG A 719 0.70 12.72 14.50
C ARG A 719 0.33 12.35 13.08
N PHE A 720 -0.84 12.79 12.64
CA PHE A 720 -1.41 12.55 11.32
C PHE A 720 -2.19 13.77 10.85
N VAL A 721 -2.43 13.87 9.55
CA VAL A 721 -3.35 14.85 8.97
C VAL A 721 -4.76 14.24 8.97
N ALA A 722 -5.69 14.93 9.60
CA ALA A 722 -7.09 14.55 9.69
C ALA A 722 -7.75 14.56 8.31
N ARG A 723 -8.51 13.50 8.05
CA ARG A 723 -9.42 13.38 6.91
C ARG A 723 -10.82 13.07 7.44
N VAL A 724 -11.78 13.96 7.18
CA VAL A 724 -13.15 13.76 7.64
C VAL A 724 -13.89 12.88 6.64
N THR A 725 -14.21 11.65 7.03
CA THR A 725 -14.82 10.63 6.17
C THR A 725 -16.30 10.45 6.52
N PRO A 726 -17.23 10.86 5.64
CA PRO A 726 -18.67 10.62 5.85
C PRO A 726 -18.97 9.13 6.03
N GLN A 727 -20.00 8.79 6.82
CA GLN A 727 -20.47 7.41 7.07
C GLN A 727 -19.49 6.51 7.84
N LEU A 728 -18.29 6.98 8.19
CA LEU A 728 -17.46 6.30 9.19
C LEU A 728 -18.13 6.40 10.56
N ALA A 729 -18.08 5.32 11.35
CA ALA A 729 -18.64 5.31 12.70
C ALA A 729 -17.89 6.27 13.65
N ASP A 730 -18.62 6.92 14.55
CA ASP A 730 -18.08 7.93 15.48
C ASP A 730 -17.08 7.34 16.50
N ASP A 731 -17.12 6.02 16.73
CA ASP A 731 -16.23 5.28 17.62
C ASP A 731 -15.03 4.64 16.91
N VAL A 732 -14.83 4.88 15.61
CA VAL A 732 -13.74 4.27 14.81
C VAL A 732 -12.81 5.34 14.23
N VAL A 733 -11.50 5.11 14.39
CA VAL A 733 -10.43 5.94 13.82
C VAL A 733 -9.55 5.06 12.92
N VAL A 734 -9.26 5.52 11.70
CA VAL A 734 -8.47 4.74 10.73
C VAL A 734 -7.20 5.49 10.34
N ALA A 735 -6.04 5.02 10.77
CA ALA A 735 -4.77 5.66 10.45
C ALA A 735 -3.98 4.91 9.37
N GLU A 736 -3.21 5.63 8.57
CA GLU A 736 -2.22 5.04 7.68
C GLU A 736 -0.98 4.58 8.46
N PHE A 737 -0.29 3.55 7.96
CA PHE A 737 0.96 3.03 8.55
C PHE A 737 2.14 3.08 7.57
N GLY A 738 3.36 2.90 8.09
CA GLY A 738 4.58 2.80 7.29
C GLY A 738 5.27 4.14 6.98
N TRP A 739 4.97 5.20 7.72
CA TRP A 739 5.53 6.53 7.52
C TRP A 739 6.87 6.69 8.25
N TRP A 740 7.93 6.98 7.49
CA TRP A 740 9.28 7.30 7.98
C TRP A 740 10.08 7.99 6.85
N GLN A 741 9.95 7.48 5.63
CA GLN A 741 10.82 7.83 4.51
C GLN A 741 10.64 9.28 4.01
N ALA A 742 11.77 9.94 3.79
CA ALA A 742 11.87 11.25 3.14
C ALA A 742 11.52 11.19 1.65
N CYS A 743 11.20 12.36 1.08
CA CYS A 743 11.15 12.62 -0.36
C CYS A 743 11.69 14.03 -0.57
N THR A 744 13.01 14.13 -0.68
CA THR A 744 13.73 15.41 -0.65
C THR A 744 13.28 16.31 -1.79
N GLU A 745 13.08 15.76 -2.99
CA GLU A 745 12.60 16.49 -4.18
C GLU A 745 11.24 17.18 -3.99
N LEU A 746 10.46 16.80 -2.97
CA LEU A 746 9.20 17.46 -2.59
C LEU A 746 9.30 18.24 -1.28
N ASP A 747 10.52 18.53 -0.83
CA ASP A 747 10.84 19.22 0.42
C ASP A 747 10.11 18.55 1.61
N ARG A 748 10.21 17.21 1.65
CA ARG A 748 9.68 16.34 2.72
C ARG A 748 10.83 15.59 3.37
N GLY A 749 11.14 15.97 4.61
CA GLY A 749 12.14 15.29 5.43
C GLY A 749 11.69 13.94 5.95
N GLU A 750 12.66 13.16 6.44
CA GLU A 750 12.41 11.92 7.17
C GLU A 750 11.54 12.19 8.41
N GLN A 751 10.66 11.27 8.76
CA GLN A 751 9.86 11.33 9.97
C GLN A 751 10.47 10.44 11.05
N PRO A 752 10.58 10.91 12.31
CA PRO A 752 10.98 10.07 13.43
C PRO A 752 10.11 8.82 13.54
N VAL A 753 10.73 7.70 13.91
CA VAL A 753 10.03 6.42 14.10
C VAL A 753 9.30 6.33 15.43
N ASP A 754 9.59 7.23 16.36
CA ASP A 754 8.94 7.39 17.66
C ASP A 754 8.88 8.86 18.07
N GLY A 755 8.17 9.13 19.17
CA GLY A 755 7.98 10.48 19.70
C GLY A 755 6.77 11.24 19.13
N ASP A 756 6.49 12.39 19.72
CA ASP A 756 5.29 13.21 19.49
C ASP A 756 5.25 13.92 18.13
N THR A 757 6.42 14.00 17.46
CA THR A 757 6.58 14.55 16.11
C THR A 757 6.62 13.48 15.02
N GLY A 758 6.63 12.20 15.39
CA GLY A 758 6.62 11.07 14.46
C GLY A 758 5.22 10.76 13.90
N SER A 759 5.17 10.06 12.77
CA SER A 759 3.91 9.58 12.15
C SER A 759 3.87 8.05 12.01
N ASN A 760 4.69 7.36 12.81
CA ASN A 760 4.77 5.91 12.79
C ASN A 760 3.58 5.31 13.56
N PHE A 761 2.57 4.81 12.84
CA PHE A 761 1.45 4.05 13.42
C PHE A 761 1.90 2.94 14.36
N ASN A 762 3.01 2.28 14.04
CA ASN A 762 3.52 1.16 14.79
C ASN A 762 4.03 1.52 16.18
N ALA A 763 4.32 2.80 16.45
CA ALA A 763 4.62 3.30 17.79
C ALA A 763 3.37 3.43 18.69
N LEU A 764 2.16 3.33 18.12
CA LEU A 764 0.90 3.40 18.86
C LEU A 764 0.40 2.04 19.38
N ILE A 765 1.03 0.95 18.98
CA ILE A 765 0.50 -0.42 19.15
C ILE A 765 1.52 -1.34 19.81
N SER A 766 1.03 -2.37 20.49
CA SER A 766 1.87 -3.38 21.15
C SER A 766 1.39 -4.78 20.82
N ALA A 767 2.33 -5.72 20.74
CA ALA A 767 2.06 -7.15 20.65
C ALA A 767 2.13 -7.84 22.03
N ASP A 768 1.93 -7.09 23.12
CA ASP A 768 1.89 -7.65 24.48
C ASP A 768 0.78 -8.68 24.69
N HIS A 769 -0.27 -8.59 23.88
CA HIS A 769 -1.25 -9.63 23.65
C HIS A 769 -1.27 -9.98 22.16
N CYS A 770 -1.40 -11.25 21.84
CA CYS A 770 -1.52 -11.75 20.48
C CYS A 770 -2.51 -12.92 20.44
N ASP A 771 -2.96 -13.28 19.24
CA ASP A 771 -3.82 -14.44 19.04
C ASP A 771 -3.11 -15.72 19.51
N PRO A 772 -3.73 -16.54 20.38
CA PRO A 772 -3.07 -17.64 21.08
C PRO A 772 -2.78 -18.86 20.20
N VAL A 773 -3.14 -18.81 18.92
CA VAL A 773 -2.88 -19.88 17.95
C VAL A 773 -1.96 -19.37 16.85
N SER A 774 -2.42 -18.37 16.10
CA SER A 774 -1.69 -17.82 14.96
C SER A 774 -0.54 -16.89 15.36
N GLY A 775 -0.54 -16.34 16.58
CA GLY A 775 0.40 -15.30 16.98
C GLY A 775 0.11 -13.94 16.35
N SER A 776 -1.05 -13.75 15.70
CA SER A 776 -1.42 -12.47 15.11
C SER A 776 -1.47 -11.35 16.14
N VAL A 777 -0.99 -10.17 15.76
CA VAL A 777 -0.86 -9.01 16.66
C VAL A 777 -1.97 -7.97 16.39
N PRO A 778 -2.39 -7.19 17.40
CA PRO A 778 -3.44 -6.20 17.27
C PRO A 778 -2.96 -4.92 16.56
N HIS A 779 -2.62 -5.02 15.27
CA HIS A 779 -2.46 -3.87 14.37
C HIS A 779 -3.79 -3.16 14.07
N ARG A 780 -4.90 -3.76 14.51
CA ARG A 780 -6.26 -3.25 14.47
C ARG A 780 -6.91 -3.54 15.82
N SER A 781 -8.03 -2.86 16.07
CA SER A 781 -8.78 -2.91 17.33
C SER A 781 -7.93 -2.57 18.56
N PHE A 782 -7.08 -1.57 18.44
CA PHE A 782 -6.39 -0.97 19.59
C PHE A 782 -7.19 0.24 20.06
N LEU A 783 -7.14 0.61 21.34
CA LEU A 783 -7.87 1.79 21.81
C LEU A 783 -7.02 3.06 21.74
N CYS A 784 -7.63 4.16 21.30
CA CYS A 784 -6.98 5.46 21.20
C CYS A 784 -7.86 6.62 21.69
N ASP A 785 -7.19 7.76 21.87
CA ASP A 785 -7.80 9.08 21.87
C ASP A 785 -7.16 9.92 20.76
N ILE A 786 -7.88 10.95 20.30
CA ILE A 786 -7.48 11.85 19.24
C ILE A 786 -7.79 13.29 19.63
N ASP A 787 -6.80 14.17 19.48
CA ASP A 787 -6.96 15.60 19.68
C ASP A 787 -6.30 16.38 18.55
N LEU A 788 -6.72 17.63 18.36
CA LEU A 788 -5.99 18.59 17.54
C LEU A 788 -4.55 18.70 18.04
N ASP A 789 -3.57 18.69 17.14
CA ASP A 789 -2.19 18.97 17.51
C ASP A 789 -2.06 20.45 17.95
N PRO A 790 -1.57 20.75 19.18
CA PRO A 790 -1.22 22.10 19.59
C PRO A 790 -0.39 22.92 18.59
N ALA A 791 0.45 22.28 17.77
CA ALA A 791 1.20 22.96 16.71
C ALA A 791 0.29 23.46 15.57
N THR A 792 -0.88 22.82 15.39
CA THR A 792 -1.97 23.30 14.52
C THR A 792 -2.72 24.43 15.21
N ALA A 793 -2.08 25.59 15.38
CA ALA A 793 -2.80 26.77 15.82
C ALA A 793 -3.93 27.07 14.83
N LEU A 794 -5.16 27.33 15.30
CA LEU A 794 -6.32 27.72 14.47
C LEU A 794 -5.98 28.83 13.45
N ARG A 795 -5.02 29.70 13.80
CA ARG A 795 -4.57 30.83 12.96
C ARG A 795 -3.55 30.46 11.88
N GLN A 796 -2.99 29.25 11.89
CA GLN A 796 -1.98 28.78 10.92
C GLN A 796 -2.54 27.70 9.98
N ARG A 797 -3.85 27.41 10.07
CA ARG A 797 -4.53 26.46 9.19
C ARG A 797 -4.66 27.03 7.77
N PRO A 798 -4.44 26.20 6.73
CA PRO A 798 -4.92 26.53 5.39
C PRO A 798 -6.41 26.85 5.43
N TRP A 799 -6.84 27.88 4.69
CA TRP A 799 -8.25 28.24 4.58
C TRP A 799 -8.86 27.67 3.29
N SER A 800 -10.16 27.38 3.34
CA SER A 800 -10.93 26.96 2.17
C SER A 800 -11.48 28.15 1.39
N GLY A 801 -11.44 28.08 0.05
CA GLY A 801 -12.00 29.12 -0.80
C GLY A 801 -11.16 30.39 -0.85
N PHE A 802 -11.82 31.51 -1.16
CA PHE A 802 -11.19 32.82 -1.30
C PHE A 802 -11.30 33.62 0.01
N ARG A 803 -10.20 34.26 0.41
CA ARG A 803 -10.10 35.14 1.58
C ARG A 803 -9.58 36.51 1.13
N PRO A 804 -10.07 37.63 1.69
CA PRO A 804 -9.68 38.97 1.28
C PRO A 804 -8.32 39.39 1.84
N PHE A 805 -7.50 39.98 0.97
CA PHE A 805 -6.18 40.54 1.28
C PHE A 805 -6.06 41.97 0.76
N ARG A 806 -5.42 42.83 1.54
CA ARG A 806 -5.09 44.19 1.15
C ARG A 806 -3.71 44.21 0.50
N VAL A 807 -3.59 44.88 -0.64
CA VAL A 807 -2.28 45.21 -1.23
C VAL A 807 -1.56 46.20 -0.31
N SER A 808 -0.50 45.74 0.34
CA SER A 808 0.30 46.54 1.27
C SER A 808 1.49 47.20 0.58
N GLU A 809 2.03 46.59 -0.49
CA GLU A 809 3.18 47.12 -1.23
C GLU A 809 3.09 46.78 -2.72
N LEU A 810 3.55 47.71 -3.57
CA LEU A 810 3.79 47.51 -5.00
C LEU A 810 5.23 47.94 -5.31
N ARG A 811 6.01 47.05 -5.91
CA ARG A 811 7.44 47.29 -6.22
C ARG A 811 7.73 47.00 -7.68
N GLN A 812 8.45 47.87 -8.37
CA GLN A 812 8.93 47.58 -9.72
C GLN A 812 10.19 46.70 -9.64
N GLU A 813 10.10 45.45 -10.12
CA GLU A 813 11.21 44.48 -10.03
C GLU A 813 12.13 44.52 -11.27
N ALA A 814 11.57 44.93 -12.42
CA ALA A 814 12.25 45.13 -13.71
C ALA A 814 11.27 45.82 -14.69
N ASP A 815 11.75 46.16 -15.89
CA ASP A 815 10.89 46.63 -16.98
C ASP A 815 9.78 45.60 -17.27
N GLY A 816 8.53 45.97 -16.97
CA GLY A 816 7.36 45.12 -17.18
C GLY A 816 7.18 44.00 -16.14
N VAL A 817 7.80 44.10 -14.96
CA VAL A 817 7.57 43.18 -13.84
C VAL A 817 7.20 43.96 -12.58
N LEU A 818 6.06 43.62 -12.00
CA LEU A 818 5.50 44.24 -10.79
C LEU A 818 5.48 43.21 -9.65
N GLY A 819 6.23 43.49 -8.58
CA GLY A 819 6.12 42.83 -7.29
C GLY A 819 4.91 43.34 -6.52
N ILE A 820 4.16 42.42 -5.91
CA ILE A 820 2.93 42.71 -5.16
C ILE A 820 3.04 42.00 -3.81
N HIS A 821 2.98 42.78 -2.72
CA HIS A 821 2.84 42.25 -1.37
C HIS A 821 1.41 42.45 -0.89
N VAL A 822 0.85 41.43 -0.26
CA VAL A 822 -0.52 41.44 0.24
C VAL A 822 -0.60 40.90 1.66
N GLU A 823 -1.43 41.53 2.48
CA GLU A 823 -1.67 41.16 3.89
C GLU A 823 -3.15 40.82 4.13
N ALA A 824 -3.42 39.88 5.02
CA ALA A 824 -4.79 39.49 5.34
C ALA A 824 -5.56 40.67 5.94
N VAL A 825 -6.76 40.97 5.41
CA VAL A 825 -7.56 42.13 5.86
C VAL A 825 -7.98 42.02 7.33
N ASP A 826 -8.21 40.79 7.80
CA ASP A 826 -8.58 40.48 9.18
C ASP A 826 -7.40 40.48 10.16
N GLY A 827 -6.16 40.72 9.69
CA GLY A 827 -4.94 40.69 10.49
C GLY A 827 -4.57 39.32 11.07
N GLY A 828 -5.23 38.25 10.63
CA GLY A 828 -4.95 36.89 11.07
C GLY A 828 -3.59 36.38 10.57
N GLN A 829 -3.00 35.43 11.30
CA GLN A 829 -1.81 34.72 10.80
C GLN A 829 -2.17 33.87 9.58
N LEU A 830 -1.13 33.48 8.85
CA LEU A 830 -1.22 32.72 7.61
C LEU A 830 -0.31 31.49 7.67
N PRO A 831 -0.70 30.38 7.01
CA PRO A 831 0.17 29.22 6.89
C PRO A 831 1.44 29.55 6.12
N ASP A 832 2.53 28.91 6.52
CA ASP A 832 3.73 28.83 5.68
C ASP A 832 3.49 27.98 4.43
N PHE A 833 4.47 28.02 3.53
CA PHE A 833 4.43 27.32 2.25
C PHE A 833 5.77 26.64 1.98
N ARG A 834 5.91 26.00 0.82
CA ARG A 834 7.17 25.41 0.37
C ARG A 834 7.69 26.12 -0.88
N PRO A 835 9.02 26.22 -1.07
CA PRO A 835 9.59 26.85 -2.25
C PRO A 835 8.99 26.30 -3.55
N GLY A 836 8.53 27.20 -4.41
CA GLY A 836 7.88 26.87 -5.69
C GLY A 836 6.35 26.78 -5.67
N GLN A 837 5.72 26.80 -4.49
CA GLN A 837 4.27 26.91 -4.39
C GLN A 837 3.74 28.27 -4.88
N HIS A 838 2.44 28.30 -5.17
CA HIS A 838 1.73 29.48 -5.67
C HIS A 838 0.49 29.80 -4.83
N VAL A 839 0.01 31.03 -4.95
CA VAL A 839 -1.34 31.44 -4.52
C VAL A 839 -2.22 31.69 -5.72
N THR A 840 -3.53 31.45 -5.57
CA THR A 840 -4.53 31.79 -6.60
C THR A 840 -5.23 33.07 -6.21
N LEU A 841 -5.12 34.09 -7.06
CA LEU A 841 -5.74 35.40 -6.90
C LEU A 841 -7.05 35.47 -7.67
N GLN A 842 -8.04 36.18 -7.11
CA GLN A 842 -9.26 36.61 -7.76
C GLN A 842 -9.44 38.13 -7.61
N PHE A 843 -9.75 38.80 -8.72
CA PHE A 843 -10.05 40.23 -8.76
C PHE A 843 -11.01 40.54 -9.91
N ALA A 844 -11.70 41.68 -9.84
CA ALA A 844 -12.63 42.12 -10.88
C ALA A 844 -11.99 43.14 -11.83
N LEU A 845 -12.27 43.01 -13.13
CA LEU A 845 -11.99 44.04 -14.13
C LEU A 845 -12.95 45.24 -13.94
N PRO A 846 -12.68 46.40 -14.59
CA PRO A 846 -13.55 47.58 -14.47
C PRO A 846 -15.01 47.35 -14.90
N ASP A 847 -15.26 46.34 -15.75
CA ASP A 847 -16.60 45.93 -16.21
C ASP A 847 -17.28 44.90 -15.27
N GLY A 848 -16.65 44.57 -14.14
CA GLY A 848 -17.13 43.59 -13.16
C GLY A 848 -16.74 42.14 -13.46
N THR A 849 -16.05 41.86 -14.57
CA THR A 849 -15.66 40.49 -14.94
C THR A 849 -14.63 39.92 -13.95
N PRO A 850 -14.88 38.78 -13.29
CA PRO A 850 -13.90 38.17 -12.39
C PRO A 850 -12.76 37.51 -13.16
N VAL A 851 -11.53 37.79 -12.76
CA VAL A 851 -10.30 37.17 -13.27
C VAL A 851 -9.66 36.35 -12.16
N VAL A 852 -9.43 35.07 -12.42
CA VAL A 852 -8.74 34.14 -11.51
C VAL A 852 -7.41 33.72 -12.12
N ARG A 853 -6.30 33.90 -11.41
CA ARG A 853 -4.94 33.53 -11.87
C ARG A 853 -4.05 33.06 -10.72
N ALA A 854 -3.18 32.09 -11.02
CA ALA A 854 -2.18 31.60 -10.08
C ALA A 854 -0.83 32.30 -10.31
N TYR A 855 -0.14 32.64 -9.24
CA TYR A 855 1.20 33.25 -9.25
C TYR A 855 2.08 32.60 -8.19
N SER A 856 3.30 32.21 -8.59
CA SER A 856 4.30 31.68 -7.67
C SER A 856 4.58 32.67 -6.55
N LEU A 857 4.69 32.14 -5.34
CA LEU A 857 5.11 32.91 -4.19
C LEU A 857 6.60 33.28 -4.32
N THR A 858 6.93 34.48 -3.87
CA THR A 858 8.30 34.93 -3.60
C THR A 858 8.43 35.17 -2.09
N GLY A 859 9.65 35.29 -1.57
CA GLY A 859 9.89 35.33 -0.13
C GLY A 859 10.29 33.98 0.45
N ALA A 860 10.80 34.04 1.67
CA ALA A 860 11.10 32.87 2.50
C ALA A 860 9.83 32.05 2.76
N ALA A 861 9.98 30.73 2.66
CA ALA A 861 8.92 29.74 2.83
C ALA A 861 8.40 29.67 4.28
N HIS A 862 9.28 29.91 5.26
CA HIS A 862 8.95 29.96 6.69
C HIS A 862 9.16 31.38 7.23
N VAL A 863 8.09 31.99 7.78
CA VAL A 863 8.15 33.30 8.43
C VAL A 863 7.38 33.24 9.75
N PRO A 864 8.04 33.40 10.91
CA PRO A 864 7.37 33.43 12.20
C PRO A 864 6.25 34.47 12.24
N GLY A 865 5.02 34.01 12.53
CA GLY A 865 3.85 34.89 12.64
C GLY A 865 3.41 35.53 11.32
N ARG A 866 3.68 34.89 10.18
CA ARG A 866 3.32 35.35 8.82
C ARG A 866 1.94 36.02 8.74
N ARG A 867 1.90 37.21 8.14
CA ARG A 867 0.67 38.02 7.90
C ARG A 867 0.38 38.33 6.45
N GLY A 868 1.32 38.06 5.56
CA GLY A 868 1.19 38.34 4.14
C GLY A 868 1.97 37.40 3.24
N TYR A 869 1.73 37.56 1.95
CA TYR A 869 2.39 36.83 0.86
C TYR A 869 2.90 37.81 -0.20
N SER A 870 3.97 37.43 -0.88
CA SER A 870 4.54 38.20 -1.99
C SER A 870 4.49 37.40 -3.28
N ILE A 871 4.19 38.07 -4.38
CA ILE A 871 4.23 37.51 -5.74
C ILE A 871 4.89 38.53 -6.68
N ALA A 872 5.28 38.08 -7.88
CA ALA A 872 5.66 39.01 -8.94
C ALA A 872 4.99 38.65 -10.27
N VAL A 873 4.52 39.68 -10.95
CA VAL A 873 3.66 39.58 -12.12
C VAL A 873 4.33 40.26 -13.30
N ARG A 874 4.56 39.51 -14.38
CA ARG A 874 4.99 40.07 -15.66
C ARG A 874 3.82 40.65 -16.44
N HIS A 875 4.01 41.84 -17.00
CA HIS A 875 3.09 42.42 -17.98
C HIS A 875 3.17 41.62 -19.28
N GLN A 876 2.16 40.79 -19.52
CA GLN A 876 2.13 39.95 -20.72
C GLN A 876 1.73 40.81 -21.92
N ARG A 877 2.68 41.02 -22.85
CA ARG A 877 2.46 41.71 -24.13
C ARG A 877 3.15 40.90 -25.24
N GLY A 878 2.55 40.84 -26.42
CA GLY A 878 3.13 40.12 -27.55
C GLY A 878 2.43 40.42 -28.86
N LYS A 879 2.75 39.63 -29.89
CA LYS A 879 2.02 39.60 -31.17
C LYS A 879 1.46 38.19 -31.37
N ALA A 880 0.22 38.09 -31.81
CA ALA A 880 -0.40 36.83 -32.23
C ALA A 880 0.24 36.32 -33.53
N ALA A 881 -0.12 35.10 -33.95
CA ALA A 881 0.47 34.45 -35.13
C ALA A 881 0.25 35.23 -36.44
N ASP A 882 -0.80 36.05 -36.48
CA ASP A 882 -1.15 36.99 -37.56
C ASP A 882 -0.44 38.35 -37.45
N GLY A 883 0.42 38.53 -36.44
CA GLY A 883 1.13 39.78 -36.17
C GLY A 883 0.36 40.79 -35.31
N THR A 884 -0.89 40.51 -34.94
CA THR A 884 -1.73 41.42 -34.16
C THR A 884 -1.19 41.57 -32.73
N PRO A 885 -0.91 42.79 -32.23
CA PRO A 885 -0.50 42.99 -30.85
C PRO A 885 -1.57 42.50 -29.89
N PHE A 886 -1.18 41.74 -28.86
CA PHE A 886 -2.07 41.36 -27.77
C PHE A 886 -1.49 41.76 -26.42
N GLU A 887 -2.39 41.97 -25.47
CA GLU A 887 -2.07 42.25 -24.09
C GLU A 887 -2.84 41.29 -23.18
N GLY A 888 -2.16 40.77 -22.16
CA GLY A 888 -2.79 39.90 -21.16
C GLY A 888 -3.79 40.68 -20.32
N VAL A 889 -5.05 40.24 -20.33
CA VAL A 889 -6.15 40.89 -19.60
C VAL A 889 -5.85 41.06 -18.10
N GLY A 890 -5.48 39.97 -17.42
CA GLY A 890 -5.19 40.00 -15.98
C GLY A 890 -3.92 40.75 -15.62
N SER A 891 -2.79 40.42 -16.27
CA SER A 891 -1.51 41.08 -15.97
C SER A 891 -1.49 42.55 -16.38
N GLY A 892 -2.16 42.93 -17.47
CA GLY A 892 -2.33 44.33 -17.87
C GLY A 892 -3.17 45.12 -16.87
N HIS A 893 -4.24 44.53 -16.32
CA HIS A 893 -5.03 45.15 -15.26
C HIS A 893 -4.20 45.36 -13.99
N LEU A 894 -3.49 44.33 -13.52
CA LEU A 894 -2.66 44.42 -12.32
C LEU A 894 -1.57 45.50 -12.45
N HIS A 895 -0.98 45.69 -13.63
CA HIS A 895 0.03 46.72 -13.86
C HIS A 895 -0.53 48.14 -13.95
N ARG A 896 -1.73 48.34 -14.50
CA ARG A 896 -2.29 49.68 -14.73
C ARG A 896 -3.18 50.19 -13.61
N ALA A 897 -3.92 49.30 -12.98
CA ALA A 897 -5.07 49.67 -12.15
C ALA A 897 -4.91 49.29 -10.69
N LEU A 898 -4.07 48.30 -10.35
CA LEU A 898 -3.86 47.88 -8.97
C LEU A 898 -3.20 49.01 -8.17
N LYS A 899 -3.75 49.30 -6.98
CA LYS A 899 -3.20 50.32 -6.08
C LYS A 899 -2.98 49.75 -4.68
N VAL A 900 -2.00 50.29 -3.96
CA VAL A 900 -1.84 50.05 -2.53
C VAL A 900 -3.15 50.40 -1.82
N GLY A 901 -3.57 49.54 -0.89
CA GLY A 901 -4.83 49.64 -0.17
C GLY A 901 -6.01 48.89 -0.81
N GLN A 902 -5.93 48.51 -2.08
CA GLN A 902 -6.97 47.74 -2.77
C GLN A 902 -7.08 46.32 -2.19
N VAL A 903 -8.30 45.78 -2.16
CA VAL A 903 -8.57 44.40 -1.71
C VAL A 903 -8.63 43.47 -2.91
N ILE A 904 -7.92 42.35 -2.81
CA ILE A 904 -7.98 41.21 -3.73
C ILE A 904 -8.16 39.91 -2.95
N ASP A 905 -8.71 38.90 -3.58
CA ASP A 905 -9.01 37.64 -2.90
C ASP A 905 -7.98 36.56 -3.22
N LEU A 906 -7.53 35.81 -2.22
CA LEU A 906 -6.56 34.72 -2.37
C LEU A 906 -7.13 33.38 -1.87
N ARG A 907 -6.73 32.29 -2.53
CA ARG A 907 -6.75 30.94 -1.95
C ARG A 907 -5.44 30.65 -1.21
N ALA A 908 -5.47 29.71 -0.28
CA ALA A 908 -4.29 29.26 0.47
C ALA A 908 -3.16 28.78 -0.47
N PRO A 909 -1.88 28.87 -0.04
CA PRO A 909 -0.76 28.35 -0.81
C PRO A 909 -0.96 26.90 -1.23
N ALA A 910 -0.70 26.60 -2.50
CA ALA A 910 -0.85 25.29 -3.11
C ALA A 910 0.18 25.06 -4.21
N GLY A 911 0.19 23.87 -4.81
CA GLY A 911 1.06 23.53 -5.94
C GLY A 911 2.01 22.37 -5.64
N GLY A 912 2.27 21.58 -6.69
CA GLY A 912 3.12 20.38 -6.64
C GLY A 912 4.51 20.58 -7.25
N PHE A 913 4.81 21.75 -7.82
CA PHE A 913 6.17 22.16 -8.16
C PHE A 913 6.83 22.70 -6.90
N VAL A 914 7.48 21.81 -6.17
CA VAL A 914 8.25 22.12 -4.97
C VAL A 914 9.72 21.93 -5.29
N ILE A 915 10.56 22.79 -4.74
CA ILE A 915 12.01 22.71 -4.93
C ILE A 915 12.66 22.38 -3.57
N PRO A 916 13.53 21.36 -3.49
CA PRO A 916 14.16 20.92 -2.25
C PRO A 916 15.03 22.02 -1.63
N ARG A 917 14.88 22.24 -0.32
CA ARG A 917 15.88 22.98 0.46
C ARG A 917 17.09 22.14 0.84
N VAL A 918 16.94 20.82 0.84
CA VAL A 918 18.01 19.84 1.10
C VAL A 918 18.03 18.84 -0.04
N SER A 919 19.19 18.68 -0.67
CA SER A 919 19.36 17.72 -1.77
C SER A 919 20.77 17.13 -1.75
N PRO A 920 20.91 15.80 -1.76
CA PRO A 920 22.21 15.16 -1.92
C PRO A 920 22.74 15.24 -3.37
N GLN A 921 21.88 15.53 -4.36
CA GLN A 921 22.29 15.79 -5.74
C GLN A 921 22.32 17.30 -6.03
N PRO A 922 23.15 17.76 -6.98
CA PRO A 922 23.10 19.14 -7.45
C PRO A 922 21.71 19.50 -8.02
N LEU A 923 21.30 20.75 -7.83
CA LEU A 923 20.08 21.31 -8.39
C LEU A 923 20.42 22.18 -9.59
N VAL A 924 19.85 21.86 -10.75
CA VAL A 924 20.00 22.66 -11.96
C VAL A 924 18.68 23.35 -12.28
N LEU A 925 18.67 24.67 -12.17
CA LEU A 925 17.48 25.50 -12.29
C LEU A 925 17.50 26.23 -13.64
N PHE A 926 16.43 26.14 -14.41
CA PHE A 926 16.24 26.88 -15.65
C PHE A 926 15.11 27.89 -15.50
N ALA A 927 15.46 29.17 -15.50
CA ALA A 927 14.51 30.26 -15.39
C ALA A 927 14.38 31.02 -16.70
N GLY A 928 13.14 31.34 -17.11
CA GLY A 928 12.88 32.22 -18.25
C GLY A 928 12.02 33.42 -17.85
N GLY A 929 12.59 34.63 -17.89
CA GLY A 929 11.91 35.86 -17.47
C GLY A 929 11.34 35.76 -16.04
N ILE A 930 10.03 35.91 -15.88
CA ILE A 930 9.39 35.84 -14.55
C ILE A 930 9.28 34.42 -13.96
N GLY A 931 9.64 33.40 -14.76
CA GLY A 931 9.76 32.02 -14.28
C GLY A 931 10.82 31.83 -13.18
N ILE A 932 11.62 32.86 -12.87
CA ILE A 932 12.55 32.89 -11.74
C ILE A 932 11.87 32.88 -10.37
N THR A 933 10.58 33.23 -10.28
CA THR A 933 9.87 33.45 -9.00
C THR A 933 9.90 32.25 -8.04
N PRO A 934 9.67 30.98 -8.46
CA PRO A 934 9.89 29.80 -7.61
C PRO A 934 11.30 29.69 -7.04
N PHE A 935 12.31 30.03 -7.85
CA PHE A 935 13.71 29.88 -7.47
C PHE A 935 14.14 30.99 -6.51
N ILE A 936 13.64 32.22 -6.65
CA ILE A 936 13.83 33.25 -5.62
C ILE A 936 13.31 32.77 -4.27
N SER A 937 12.11 32.17 -4.24
CA SER A 937 11.57 31.62 -2.99
C SER A 937 12.45 30.52 -2.41
N LEU A 938 13.05 29.65 -3.23
CA LEU A 938 14.04 28.68 -2.74
C LEU A 938 15.22 29.39 -2.11
N LEU A 939 15.87 30.29 -2.86
CA LEU A 939 17.11 30.93 -2.41
C LEU A 939 16.88 31.64 -1.06
N GLU A 940 15.77 32.36 -0.90
CA GLU A 940 15.39 33.04 0.35
C GLU A 940 14.99 32.12 1.49
N SER A 941 14.78 30.84 1.21
CA SER A 941 14.44 29.81 2.20
C SER A 941 15.64 28.96 2.62
N LEU A 942 16.81 29.17 2.02
CA LEU A 942 18.05 28.47 2.37
C LEU A 942 18.77 29.21 3.50
N PRO A 943 19.38 28.47 4.46
CA PRO A 943 20.18 29.06 5.52
C PRO A 943 21.44 29.75 4.97
N ASP A 944 22.04 30.63 5.78
CA ASP A 944 23.22 31.44 5.43
C ASP A 944 24.53 30.69 5.71
N ASP A 945 24.58 29.40 5.39
CA ASP A 945 25.70 28.49 5.67
C ASP A 945 26.07 27.61 4.46
N ASP A 946 27.12 26.80 4.63
CA ASP A 946 27.64 25.89 3.61
C ASP A 946 26.81 24.59 3.47
N ASP A 947 25.79 24.39 4.32
CA ASP A 947 25.00 23.15 4.38
C ASP A 947 23.88 23.11 3.31
N GLY A 948 23.71 24.20 2.55
CA GLY A 948 22.79 24.26 1.42
C GLY A 948 23.18 23.37 0.22
N PRO A 949 22.23 23.03 -0.67
CA PRO A 949 22.51 22.21 -1.84
C PRO A 949 23.39 22.97 -2.85
N GLU A 950 24.16 22.24 -3.64
CA GLU A 950 24.82 22.82 -4.82
C GLU A 950 23.77 23.22 -5.85
N ILE A 951 23.77 24.49 -6.27
CA ILE A 951 22.77 25.04 -7.19
C ILE A 951 23.47 25.68 -8.39
N VAL A 952 23.05 25.28 -9.59
CA VAL A 952 23.39 25.96 -10.84
C VAL A 952 22.12 26.53 -11.44
N LEU A 953 21.96 27.85 -11.44
CA LEU A 953 20.84 28.56 -12.03
C LEU A 953 21.24 29.14 -13.39
N PHE A 954 20.61 28.66 -14.45
CA PHE A 954 20.67 29.29 -15.76
C PHE A 954 19.44 30.19 -15.98
N TYR A 955 19.66 31.50 -16.12
CA TYR A 955 18.61 32.49 -16.16
C TYR A 955 18.55 33.26 -17.49
N ALA A 956 17.53 32.96 -18.30
CA ALA A 956 17.29 33.61 -19.58
C ALA A 956 16.38 34.85 -19.47
N ASN A 957 16.86 35.98 -20.00
CA ASN A 957 16.16 37.26 -20.10
C ASN A 957 16.34 37.86 -21.51
N LEU A 958 15.62 38.95 -21.81
CA LEU A 958 15.86 39.68 -23.08
C LEU A 958 17.11 40.54 -22.97
N ASN A 959 17.23 41.34 -21.91
CA ASN A 959 18.33 42.24 -21.62
C ASN A 959 18.35 42.61 -20.14
N GLY A 960 19.35 43.39 -19.73
CA GLY A 960 19.52 43.84 -18.34
C GLY A 960 18.32 44.59 -17.77
N ALA A 961 17.54 45.31 -18.58
CA ALA A 961 16.37 46.03 -18.08
C ALA A 961 15.16 45.14 -17.76
N THR A 962 15.03 43.99 -18.43
CA THR A 962 13.98 42.99 -18.16
C THR A 962 14.41 41.92 -17.14
N HIS A 963 15.63 42.02 -16.62
CA HIS A 963 16.21 41.06 -15.68
C HIS A 963 15.60 41.27 -14.28
N ALA A 964 14.53 40.52 -13.99
CA ALA A 964 13.85 40.61 -12.70
C ALA A 964 14.72 40.09 -11.55
N PHE A 965 14.68 40.78 -10.41
CA PHE A 965 15.41 40.42 -9.18
C PHE A 965 16.93 40.38 -9.31
N ARG A 966 17.52 41.12 -10.26
CA ARG A 966 18.99 41.18 -10.45
C ARG A 966 19.74 41.44 -9.15
N ASP A 967 19.32 42.44 -8.38
CA ASP A 967 20.01 42.84 -7.15
C ASP A 967 19.85 41.79 -6.04
N ARG A 968 18.63 41.25 -5.85
CA ARG A 968 18.37 40.14 -4.91
C ARG A 968 19.17 38.88 -5.27
N LEU A 969 19.32 38.58 -6.55
CA LEU A 969 20.17 37.46 -7.00
C LEU A 969 21.64 37.70 -6.66
N ALA A 970 22.15 38.92 -6.83
CA ALA A 970 23.52 39.26 -6.44
C ALA A 970 23.73 39.12 -4.93
N GLU A 971 22.77 39.55 -4.10
CA GLU A 971 22.77 39.34 -2.65
C GLU A 971 22.80 37.85 -2.29
N HIS A 972 22.00 37.01 -2.97
CA HIS A 972 22.00 35.57 -2.73
C HIS A 972 23.27 34.88 -3.21
N CYS A 973 23.89 35.31 -4.31
CA CYS A 973 25.19 34.79 -4.73
C CYS A 973 26.29 35.12 -3.71
N ALA A 974 26.20 36.27 -3.02
CA ALA A 974 27.13 36.62 -1.95
C ALA A 974 26.87 35.83 -0.66
N ARG A 975 25.60 35.50 -0.39
CA ARG A 975 25.15 34.79 0.82
C ARG A 975 25.29 33.27 0.73
N LEU A 976 25.12 32.70 -0.47
CA LEU A 976 25.07 31.26 -0.71
C LEU A 976 26.32 30.82 -1.50
N PRO A 977 27.36 30.30 -0.82
CA PRO A 977 28.65 29.99 -1.46
C PRO A 977 28.57 28.87 -2.50
N ARG A 978 27.53 28.01 -2.41
CA ARG A 978 27.28 26.90 -3.34
C ARG A 978 26.27 27.23 -4.45
N LEU A 979 25.91 28.51 -4.60
CA LEU A 979 25.07 29.01 -5.69
C LEU A 979 25.93 29.55 -6.84
N ARG A 980 25.72 29.01 -8.04
CA ARG A 980 26.25 29.55 -9.29
C ARG A 980 25.11 30.03 -10.18
N VAL A 981 25.20 31.26 -10.68
CA VAL A 981 24.21 31.85 -11.60
C VAL A 981 24.86 32.18 -12.94
N GLU A 982 24.23 31.74 -14.03
CA GLU A 982 24.60 32.07 -15.41
C GLU A 982 23.43 32.76 -16.10
N ASN A 983 23.62 34.02 -16.46
CA ASN A 983 22.63 34.87 -17.11
C ASN A 983 22.78 34.81 -18.64
N HIS A 984 21.67 34.64 -19.35
CA HIS A 984 21.61 34.61 -20.82
C HIS A 984 20.70 35.72 -21.32
N TYR A 985 21.19 36.60 -22.21
CA TYR A 985 20.41 37.71 -22.77
C TYR A 985 20.18 37.52 -24.26
N ASN A 986 18.92 37.31 -24.66
CA ASN A 986 18.60 37.04 -26.08
C ASN A 986 18.56 38.29 -26.96
N ALA A 987 18.55 39.49 -26.37
CA ALA A 987 18.48 40.78 -27.03
C ALA A 987 19.15 41.88 -26.18
N PRO A 988 20.46 41.74 -25.87
CA PRO A 988 21.20 42.65 -25.00
C PRO A 988 21.16 44.08 -25.56
N ARG A 989 21.02 45.06 -24.68
CA ARG A 989 21.12 46.50 -25.02
C ARG A 989 22.59 46.90 -25.07
N GLY A 990 22.90 48.03 -25.71
CA GLY A 990 24.29 48.50 -25.83
C GLY A 990 25.01 48.77 -24.49
N GLN A 991 24.27 48.88 -23.40
CA GLN A 991 24.79 49.03 -22.04
C GLN A 991 25.06 47.71 -21.30
N ASP A 992 24.53 46.57 -21.80
CA ASP A 992 24.74 45.25 -21.20
C ASP A 992 26.12 44.71 -21.58
N ARG A 993 26.91 44.27 -20.59
CA ARG A 993 28.30 43.84 -20.79
C ARG A 993 28.43 42.31 -20.75
N LEU A 994 28.89 41.72 -21.86
CA LEU A 994 29.22 40.30 -21.93
C LEU A 994 30.33 39.94 -20.94
N GLY A 995 30.16 38.84 -20.21
CA GLY A 995 31.06 38.37 -19.15
C GLY A 995 30.84 39.02 -17.78
N VAL A 996 30.03 40.09 -17.70
CA VAL A 996 29.71 40.80 -16.44
C VAL A 996 28.22 40.72 -16.14
N ASP A 997 27.38 41.28 -17.03
CA ASP A 997 25.92 41.30 -16.88
C ASP A 997 25.25 40.01 -17.36
N TYR A 998 25.89 39.32 -18.32
CA TYR A 998 25.42 38.08 -18.92
C TYR A 998 26.57 37.27 -19.52
N GLN A 999 26.41 35.96 -19.63
CA GLN A 999 27.42 35.01 -20.10
C GLN A 999 27.26 34.64 -21.58
N SER A 1000 26.04 34.65 -22.11
CA SER A 1000 25.79 34.33 -23.53
C SER A 1000 24.59 35.09 -24.12
N GLY A 1001 24.71 35.43 -25.40
CA GLY A 1001 23.65 36.04 -26.21
C GLY A 1001 22.68 35.02 -26.84
N GLU A 1002 22.99 33.74 -26.71
CA GLU A 1002 22.25 32.65 -27.35
C GLU A 1002 21.02 32.23 -26.55
N ARG A 1003 20.05 31.64 -27.24
CA ARG A 1003 18.89 31.04 -26.57
C ARG A 1003 19.35 29.83 -25.78
N ILE A 1004 18.93 29.77 -24.52
CA ILE A 1004 19.27 28.64 -23.66
C ILE A 1004 18.62 27.34 -24.15
N ASP A 1005 19.40 26.27 -24.16
CA ASP A 1005 18.97 24.89 -24.38
C ASP A 1005 19.77 23.94 -23.47
N ALA A 1006 19.62 22.63 -23.67
CA ALA A 1006 20.28 21.64 -22.82
C ALA A 1006 21.81 21.63 -22.93
N SER A 1007 22.42 22.23 -23.97
CA SER A 1007 23.88 22.20 -24.19
C SER A 1007 24.68 22.91 -23.11
N VAL A 1008 24.06 23.84 -22.38
CA VAL A 1008 24.71 24.57 -21.26
C VAL A 1008 24.98 23.68 -20.05
N VAL A 1009 24.32 22.51 -19.95
CA VAL A 1009 24.53 21.56 -18.85
C VAL A 1009 25.80 20.76 -19.11
N SER A 1010 26.73 20.72 -18.16
CA SER A 1010 27.94 19.91 -18.29
C SER A 1010 27.63 18.41 -18.17
N ASP A 1011 28.44 17.57 -18.80
CA ASP A 1011 28.33 16.10 -18.64
C ASP A 1011 28.58 15.66 -17.19
N ALA A 1012 29.35 16.44 -16.41
CA ALA A 1012 29.57 16.20 -14.99
C ALA A 1012 28.27 16.30 -14.17
N LEU A 1013 27.42 17.30 -14.43
CA LEU A 1013 26.13 17.43 -13.74
C LEU A 1013 25.18 16.27 -14.07
N ILE A 1014 25.21 15.79 -15.33
CA ILE A 1014 24.43 14.62 -15.74
C ILE A 1014 24.96 13.35 -15.06
N ALA A 1015 26.28 13.16 -15.01
CA ALA A 1015 26.91 12.03 -14.34
C ALA A 1015 26.65 12.02 -12.81
N GLN A 1016 26.57 13.20 -12.20
CA GLN A 1016 26.20 13.38 -10.79
C GLN A 1016 24.68 13.25 -10.52
N ARG A 1017 23.88 12.91 -11.54
CA ARG A 1017 22.42 12.74 -11.43
C ARG A 1017 21.73 14.00 -10.88
N ALA A 1018 22.15 15.18 -11.35
CA ALA A 1018 21.54 16.45 -10.96
C ALA A 1018 20.01 16.45 -11.18
N ARG A 1019 19.29 17.18 -10.34
CA ARG A 1019 17.84 17.36 -10.45
C ARG A 1019 17.54 18.64 -11.23
N PHE A 1020 16.72 18.53 -12.27
CA PHE A 1020 16.46 19.64 -13.18
C PHE A 1020 15.09 20.27 -12.90
N TYR A 1021 15.06 21.57 -12.62
CA TYR A 1021 13.82 22.31 -12.37
C TYR A 1021 13.66 23.43 -13.40
N LEU A 1022 12.55 23.44 -14.13
CA LEU A 1022 12.33 24.35 -15.25
C LEU A 1022 11.08 25.20 -15.01
N CYS A 1023 11.22 26.52 -15.14
CA CYS A 1023 10.09 27.44 -15.05
C CYS A 1023 10.30 28.62 -16.00
N GLY A 1024 9.39 28.81 -16.95
CA GLY A 1024 9.50 29.86 -17.95
C GLY A 1024 8.58 29.67 -19.16
N PRO A 1025 8.94 30.24 -20.32
CA PRO A 1025 8.19 30.06 -21.56
C PRO A 1025 8.15 28.58 -22.01
N PRO A 1026 6.99 28.05 -22.46
CA PRO A 1026 6.86 26.65 -22.87
C PRO A 1026 7.90 26.20 -23.90
N ALA A 1027 8.16 27.02 -24.93
CA ALA A 1027 9.13 26.69 -25.97
C ALA A 1027 10.56 26.50 -25.44
N MET A 1028 10.95 27.25 -24.40
CA MET A 1028 12.25 27.09 -23.74
C MET A 1028 12.29 25.76 -22.98
N MET A 1029 11.26 25.51 -22.14
CA MET A 1029 11.21 24.31 -21.31
C MET A 1029 11.12 23.02 -22.13
N ASP A 1030 10.31 23.01 -23.20
CA ASP A 1030 10.17 21.87 -24.09
C ASP A 1030 11.50 21.58 -24.82
N ASN A 1031 12.23 22.62 -25.26
CA ASN A 1031 13.55 22.45 -25.89
C ASN A 1031 14.59 21.91 -24.90
N VAL A 1032 14.75 22.55 -23.72
CA VAL A 1032 15.70 22.09 -22.68
C VAL A 1032 15.38 20.65 -22.28
N ARG A 1033 14.10 20.33 -22.01
CA ARG A 1033 13.69 18.97 -21.65
C ARG A 1033 14.03 17.96 -22.74
N ALA A 1034 13.68 18.25 -24.01
CA ALA A 1034 13.98 17.35 -25.12
C ALA A 1034 15.49 17.11 -25.26
N GLY A 1035 16.30 18.17 -25.12
CA GLY A 1035 17.76 18.09 -25.15
C GLY A 1035 18.33 17.27 -23.98
N LEU A 1036 17.83 17.46 -22.75
CA LEU A 1036 18.27 16.68 -21.59
C LEU A 1036 17.95 15.18 -21.75
N VAL A 1037 16.75 14.84 -22.22
CA VAL A 1037 16.37 13.45 -22.51
C VAL A 1037 17.23 12.85 -23.62
N ALA A 1038 17.52 13.62 -24.67
CA ALA A 1038 18.42 13.18 -25.74
C ALA A 1038 19.85 12.91 -25.23
N ARG A 1039 20.26 13.61 -24.16
CA ARG A 1039 21.54 13.42 -23.46
C ARG A 1039 21.48 12.37 -22.33
N GLY A 1040 20.40 11.60 -22.23
CA GLY A 1040 20.28 10.48 -21.30
C GLY A 1040 19.73 10.82 -19.91
N VAL A 1041 19.26 12.05 -19.69
CA VAL A 1041 18.59 12.41 -18.42
C VAL A 1041 17.20 11.76 -18.38
N PRO A 1042 16.89 10.97 -17.32
CA PRO A 1042 15.57 10.39 -17.19
C PRO A 1042 14.48 11.44 -17.02
N ASN A 1043 13.32 11.20 -17.62
CA ASN A 1043 12.20 12.16 -17.59
C ASN A 1043 11.70 12.47 -16.17
N PHE A 1044 11.80 11.51 -15.24
CA PHE A 1044 11.38 11.69 -13.84
C PHE A 1044 12.37 12.53 -13.01
N ASP A 1045 13.55 12.85 -13.55
CA ASP A 1045 14.54 13.76 -12.93
C ASP A 1045 14.34 15.23 -13.40
N ILE A 1046 13.36 15.47 -14.29
CA ILE A 1046 13.08 16.76 -14.92
C ILE A 1046 11.71 17.28 -14.45
N PHE A 1047 11.74 18.24 -13.54
CA PHE A 1047 10.58 18.89 -12.96
C PHE A 1047 10.30 20.21 -13.69
N HIS A 1048 9.04 20.52 -13.97
CA HIS A 1048 8.70 21.79 -14.62
C HIS A 1048 7.32 22.32 -14.21
N GLU A 1049 7.16 23.64 -14.28
CA GLU A 1049 5.90 24.37 -14.02
C GLU A 1049 5.62 25.36 -15.16
N VAL A 1050 4.37 25.41 -15.65
CA VAL A 1050 3.94 26.28 -16.75
C VAL A 1050 2.78 27.16 -16.31
N PHE A 1051 3.06 28.46 -16.18
CA PHE A 1051 2.03 29.46 -15.91
C PHE A 1051 1.46 30.01 -17.23
N ARG A 1052 0.30 29.48 -17.65
CA ARG A 1052 -0.43 29.97 -18.83
C ARG A 1052 -1.89 30.26 -18.50
N SER A 1053 -2.59 30.96 -19.38
CA SER A 1053 -4.05 31.08 -19.27
C SER A 1053 -4.72 29.77 -19.68
N PRO A 1054 -5.90 29.42 -19.12
CA PRO A 1054 -6.68 28.28 -19.58
C PRO A 1054 -6.93 28.37 -21.09
N ALA A 1055 -6.88 27.24 -21.79
CA ALA A 1055 -7.18 27.19 -23.21
C ALA A 1055 -8.64 27.61 -23.46
N THR A 1056 -8.85 28.52 -24.41
CA THR A 1056 -10.18 28.93 -24.88
C THR A 1056 -10.74 27.86 -25.80
N LEU A 1057 -12.00 27.47 -25.56
CA LEU A 1057 -12.74 26.62 -26.50
C LEU A 1057 -13.01 27.41 -27.79
N PRO A 1058 -12.98 26.76 -28.97
CA PRO A 1058 -13.49 27.37 -30.20
C PRO A 1058 -14.93 27.84 -29.97
N ALA A 1059 -15.25 29.06 -30.37
CA ALA A 1059 -16.49 29.75 -30.03
C ALA A 1059 -17.77 29.18 -30.68
N ASP A 1060 -17.67 28.06 -31.43
CA ASP A 1060 -18.64 27.70 -32.46
C ASP A 1060 -19.07 26.22 -32.42
N THR A 1061 -19.36 25.69 -31.23
CA THR A 1061 -19.87 24.31 -31.10
C THR A 1061 -21.18 24.26 -30.31
N ASP A 1062 -22.29 23.91 -30.97
CA ASP A 1062 -23.60 23.63 -30.36
C ASP A 1062 -23.64 22.29 -29.58
N GLN A 1063 -22.48 21.76 -29.19
CA GLN A 1063 -22.35 20.47 -28.52
C GLN A 1063 -22.99 20.49 -27.13
N ARG A 1064 -23.74 19.43 -26.84
CA ARG A 1064 -24.39 19.17 -25.56
C ARG A 1064 -24.12 17.75 -25.11
N PHE A 1065 -23.71 17.58 -23.87
CA PHE A 1065 -23.46 16.28 -23.25
C PHE A 1065 -24.03 16.26 -21.84
N GLN A 1066 -24.48 15.09 -21.39
CA GLN A 1066 -24.88 14.88 -20.00
C GLN A 1066 -23.64 14.62 -19.14
N VAL A 1067 -23.54 15.35 -18.04
CA VAL A 1067 -22.45 15.21 -17.07
C VAL A 1067 -23.03 14.86 -15.72
N SER A 1068 -22.54 13.78 -15.10
CA SER A 1068 -22.90 13.40 -13.72
C SER A 1068 -21.68 13.39 -12.82
N PHE A 1069 -21.85 13.87 -11.59
CA PHE A 1069 -20.85 13.90 -10.53
C PHE A 1069 -21.26 12.87 -9.46
N ALA A 1070 -20.69 11.66 -9.57
CA ALA A 1070 -21.15 10.48 -8.86
C ALA A 1070 -21.04 10.63 -7.34
N ARG A 1071 -19.90 11.13 -6.85
CA ARG A 1071 -19.63 11.29 -5.43
C ARG A 1071 -20.45 12.42 -4.81
N ALA A 1072 -20.70 13.50 -5.55
CA ALA A 1072 -21.60 14.56 -5.14
C ALA A 1072 -23.10 14.20 -5.27
N GLY A 1073 -23.44 13.04 -5.84
CA GLY A 1073 -24.82 12.63 -6.08
C GLY A 1073 -25.58 13.60 -7.00
N ARG A 1074 -24.89 14.26 -7.94
CA ARG A 1074 -25.45 15.38 -8.72
C ARG A 1074 -25.35 15.12 -10.22
N GLY A 1075 -26.49 15.07 -10.90
CA GLY A 1075 -26.58 14.76 -12.32
C GLY A 1075 -27.80 13.90 -12.68
N PRO A 1076 -28.06 13.68 -13.98
CA PRO A 1076 -27.35 14.25 -15.12
C PRO A 1076 -27.65 15.75 -15.29
N LEU A 1077 -26.60 16.56 -15.53
CA LEU A 1077 -26.69 17.98 -15.85
C LEU A 1077 -26.20 18.20 -17.28
N THR A 1078 -26.91 19.03 -18.05
CA THR A 1078 -26.55 19.31 -19.44
C THR A 1078 -25.42 20.33 -19.52
N TRP A 1079 -24.26 19.87 -19.98
CA TRP A 1079 -23.11 20.72 -20.31
C TRP A 1079 -23.24 21.28 -21.73
N THR A 1080 -22.83 22.52 -21.93
CA THR A 1080 -22.68 23.18 -23.23
C THR A 1080 -21.30 23.80 -23.37
N ALA A 1081 -20.80 23.94 -24.60
CA ALA A 1081 -19.47 24.52 -24.85
C ALA A 1081 -19.28 25.93 -24.26
N LYS A 1082 -20.36 26.71 -24.08
CA LYS A 1082 -20.34 28.04 -23.46
C LYS A 1082 -19.96 28.01 -21.98
N GLN A 1083 -20.14 26.88 -21.30
CA GLN A 1083 -19.85 26.72 -19.87
C GLN A 1083 -18.38 26.36 -19.61
N GLY A 1084 -17.56 26.22 -20.65
CA GLY A 1084 -16.13 26.00 -20.51
C GLY A 1084 -15.79 24.56 -20.10
N THR A 1085 -14.71 24.42 -19.34
CA THR A 1085 -14.21 23.10 -18.89
C THR A 1085 -15.15 22.43 -17.89
N LEU A 1086 -15.00 21.12 -17.69
CA LEU A 1086 -15.78 20.35 -16.71
C LEU A 1086 -15.68 20.92 -15.29
N LEU A 1087 -14.54 21.49 -14.92
CA LEU A 1087 -14.37 22.24 -13.67
C LEU A 1087 -15.26 23.48 -13.61
N THR A 1088 -15.21 24.32 -14.66
CA THR A 1088 -15.96 25.58 -14.71
C THR A 1088 -17.45 25.31 -14.71
N PHE A 1089 -17.87 24.28 -15.45
CA PHE A 1089 -19.23 23.78 -15.44
C PHE A 1089 -19.66 23.35 -14.04
N ALA A 1090 -18.90 22.48 -13.38
CA ALA A 1090 -19.22 22.03 -12.01
C ALA A 1090 -19.36 23.21 -11.03
N GLU A 1091 -18.41 24.15 -11.04
CA GLU A 1091 -18.46 25.34 -10.19
C GLU A 1091 -19.68 26.22 -10.49
N SER A 1092 -20.09 26.34 -11.77
CA SER A 1092 -21.31 27.06 -12.14
C SER A 1092 -22.59 26.40 -11.59
N GLN A 1093 -22.52 25.12 -11.24
CA GLN A 1093 -23.60 24.36 -10.59
C GLN A 1093 -23.50 24.41 -9.05
N GLY A 1094 -22.59 25.21 -8.51
CA GLY A 1094 -22.33 25.33 -7.08
C GLY A 1094 -21.55 24.15 -6.49
N LEU A 1095 -20.92 23.30 -7.33
CA LEU A 1095 -20.07 22.22 -6.86
C LEU A 1095 -18.65 22.73 -6.59
N GLN A 1096 -18.12 22.41 -5.42
CA GLN A 1096 -16.70 22.62 -5.15
C GLN A 1096 -15.90 21.46 -5.74
N MET A 1097 -14.98 21.80 -6.63
CA MET A 1097 -14.15 20.83 -7.33
C MET A 1097 -12.67 21.02 -7.00
N PRO A 1098 -11.89 19.93 -6.91
CA PRO A 1098 -10.45 19.99 -6.79
C PRO A 1098 -9.87 20.85 -7.93
N SER A 1099 -9.11 21.90 -7.58
CA SER A 1099 -8.51 22.80 -8.57
C SER A 1099 -7.32 23.57 -7.98
N GLY A 1100 -6.17 23.50 -8.64
CA GLY A 1100 -4.96 24.24 -8.29
C GLY A 1100 -4.61 25.27 -9.37
N CYS A 1101 -3.66 24.94 -10.25
CA CYS A 1101 -3.18 25.80 -11.34
C CYS A 1101 -4.25 26.16 -12.39
N ARG A 1102 -5.35 25.40 -12.45
CA ARG A 1102 -6.43 25.48 -13.47
C ARG A 1102 -5.98 25.32 -14.93
N VAL A 1103 -4.74 24.86 -15.14
CA VAL A 1103 -4.16 24.54 -16.46
C VAL A 1103 -3.70 23.08 -16.60
N GLY A 1104 -4.16 22.20 -15.70
CA GLY A 1104 -3.96 20.75 -15.76
C GLY A 1104 -2.64 20.24 -15.17
N GLN A 1105 -1.61 21.08 -15.12
CA GLN A 1105 -0.25 20.66 -14.80
C GLN A 1105 -0.01 20.25 -13.34
N CYS A 1106 -0.63 20.94 -12.39
CA CYS A 1106 -0.51 20.56 -10.99
C CYS A 1106 -1.29 19.28 -10.65
N GLU A 1107 -2.09 18.77 -11.59
CA GLU A 1107 -3.01 17.64 -11.46
C GLU A 1107 -3.98 17.70 -10.27
N SER A 1108 -4.06 18.81 -9.53
CA SER A 1108 -5.01 18.94 -8.41
C SER A 1108 -6.47 18.92 -8.88
N CYS A 1109 -6.72 19.00 -10.19
CA CYS A 1109 -8.05 18.87 -10.80
C CYS A 1109 -8.32 17.48 -11.38
N ALA A 1110 -7.42 16.52 -11.15
CA ALA A 1110 -7.58 15.13 -11.54
C ALA A 1110 -8.75 14.50 -10.80
N VAL A 1111 -9.72 14.01 -11.57
CA VAL A 1111 -10.90 13.29 -11.09
C VAL A 1111 -11.02 12.02 -11.92
N PRO A 1112 -11.24 10.84 -11.31
CA PRO A 1112 -11.50 9.62 -12.07
C PRO A 1112 -12.73 9.76 -12.98
N ILE A 1113 -12.64 9.21 -14.18
CA ILE A 1113 -13.75 9.03 -15.11
C ILE A 1113 -14.38 7.68 -14.77
N VAL A 1114 -15.64 7.69 -14.31
CA VAL A 1114 -16.41 6.47 -14.04
C VAL A 1114 -16.89 5.86 -15.35
N SER A 1115 -17.37 6.69 -16.28
CA SER A 1115 -17.76 6.30 -17.63
C SER A 1115 -17.74 7.50 -18.57
N GLY A 1116 -17.64 7.26 -19.88
CA GLY A 1116 -17.59 8.30 -20.90
C GLY A 1116 -16.17 8.73 -21.27
N LYS A 1117 -16.05 9.77 -22.09
CA LYS A 1117 -14.77 10.31 -22.56
C LYS A 1117 -14.73 11.83 -22.51
N VAL A 1118 -13.52 12.33 -22.31
CA VAL A 1118 -13.21 13.76 -22.30
C VAL A 1118 -12.09 14.04 -23.29
N ARG A 1119 -11.94 15.30 -23.66
CA ARG A 1119 -10.80 15.82 -24.42
C ARG A 1119 -10.12 16.91 -23.61
N HIS A 1120 -8.80 16.83 -23.47
CA HIS A 1120 -8.02 17.83 -22.76
C HIS A 1120 -7.53 18.93 -23.71
N LEU A 1121 -7.88 20.18 -23.39
CA LEU A 1121 -7.66 21.36 -24.22
C LEU A 1121 -6.18 21.75 -24.36
N HIS A 1122 -5.29 21.19 -23.54
CA HIS A 1122 -3.86 21.35 -23.71
C HIS A 1122 -3.21 20.37 -24.70
N GLY A 1123 -3.98 19.45 -25.30
CA GLY A 1123 -3.48 18.46 -26.24
C GLY A 1123 -2.47 17.47 -25.66
N ARG A 1124 -2.35 17.41 -24.33
CA ARG A 1124 -1.62 16.36 -23.61
C ARG A 1124 -2.66 15.54 -22.85
N GLU A 1125 -2.73 14.24 -23.07
CA GLU A 1125 -3.56 13.39 -22.21
C GLU A 1125 -2.84 13.20 -20.85
N PRO A 1126 -3.57 13.08 -19.74
CA PRO A 1126 -2.97 12.67 -18.47
C PRO A 1126 -2.30 11.31 -18.63
N GLU A 1127 -1.27 11.04 -17.81
CA GLU A 1127 -0.56 9.75 -17.83
C GLU A 1127 -1.50 8.55 -17.58
N ASP A 1128 -2.63 8.80 -16.92
CA ASP A 1128 -3.72 7.86 -16.78
C ASP A 1128 -4.95 8.33 -17.60
N PRO A 1129 -5.33 7.62 -18.67
CA PRO A 1129 -6.50 7.98 -19.48
C PRO A 1129 -7.84 7.81 -18.74
N SER A 1130 -7.85 7.12 -17.59
CA SER A 1130 -9.03 7.05 -16.71
C SER A 1130 -9.19 8.29 -15.83
N VAL A 1131 -8.27 9.25 -15.91
CA VAL A 1131 -8.29 10.49 -15.12
C VAL A 1131 -8.68 11.66 -16.01
N CYS A 1132 -9.69 12.41 -15.57
CA CYS A 1132 -10.07 13.69 -16.14
C CYS A 1132 -9.39 14.82 -15.36
N LEU A 1133 -8.52 15.59 -16.01
CA LEU A 1133 -8.05 16.86 -15.48
C LEU A 1133 -9.16 17.88 -15.72
N THR A 1134 -10.16 17.92 -14.84
CA THR A 1134 -11.43 18.66 -15.02
C THR A 1134 -11.21 20.14 -15.36
N CYS A 1135 -10.11 20.72 -14.90
CA CYS A 1135 -9.73 22.10 -15.18
C CYS A 1135 -9.29 22.38 -16.63
N GLN A 1136 -9.03 21.34 -17.42
CA GLN A 1136 -8.63 21.40 -18.82
C GLN A 1136 -9.40 20.43 -19.71
N ALA A 1137 -10.37 19.71 -19.17
CA ALA A 1137 -11.13 18.72 -19.90
C ALA A 1137 -12.51 19.26 -20.29
N VAL A 1138 -12.98 18.87 -21.48
CA VAL A 1138 -14.36 19.00 -21.92
C VAL A 1138 -14.92 17.63 -22.31
N PRO A 1139 -16.20 17.35 -22.08
CA PRO A 1139 -16.80 16.10 -22.53
C PRO A 1139 -16.82 16.04 -24.06
N ILE A 1140 -16.65 14.84 -24.60
CA ILE A 1140 -16.88 14.54 -26.03
C ILE A 1140 -17.99 13.51 -26.24
N GLU A 1141 -18.52 12.96 -25.14
CA GLU A 1141 -19.71 12.13 -25.01
C GLU A 1141 -20.27 12.33 -23.59
N ASP A 1142 -21.41 11.71 -23.28
CA ASP A 1142 -21.96 11.73 -21.93
C ASP A 1142 -20.95 11.12 -20.94
N VAL A 1143 -20.69 11.82 -19.82
CA VAL A 1143 -19.60 11.47 -18.90
C VAL A 1143 -20.07 11.43 -17.46
N VAL A 1144 -19.56 10.45 -16.71
CA VAL A 1144 -19.73 10.35 -15.26
C VAL A 1144 -18.35 10.49 -14.62
N LEU A 1145 -18.20 11.49 -13.75
CA LEU A 1145 -16.98 11.76 -13.02
C LEU A 1145 -17.15 11.37 -11.55
N ASP A 1146 -16.10 10.80 -10.94
CA ASP A 1146 -16.05 10.50 -9.51
C ASP A 1146 -15.72 11.77 -8.69
N ALA A 1147 -16.59 12.77 -8.79
CA ALA A 1147 -16.40 14.11 -8.22
C ALA A 1147 -17.50 14.49 -7.24
#